data_AF-A0A9Q0RA84-F1
#
_entry.id   AF-A0A9Q0RA84-F1
#
_cell.length_a   1.000
_cell.length_b   1.000
_cell.length_c   1.000
_cell.angle_alpha   90.00
_cell.angle_beta   90.00
_cell.angle_gamma   90.00
#
_symmetry.space_group_name_H-M   'P 1'
#
loop_
_entity.id
_entity.type
_entity.pdbx_description
1 polymer ?
#
loop_
_entity_poly.entity_id
_entity_poly.type
_entity_poly.pdbx_seq_one_letter_code
_entity_poly.pdbx_strand_id
1 'polypeptide(L)'
;MKNNFISFICLISFILLVQSNVEIEKLFRFPLATNGPFDTLIDNDEGFVYLVDYMNTGNSQNSILFKFDMNTLELIDALNLGVMYAEGAAIDTVNKFIYAETYGNNPIVQIAKVDLKKFEVVDIITLDISVSSGSWKAQIDIINQKGYFGCYYPPFVVKIDLTTFTQEANLSLSQVYIGDMIIDIPNGFLYAVTDSDTMNNQTLSKIALSNFSIIDTLILNSSSDLQINFGGIYNSTQKMYLATYQSPMTVVIIDLINFTKQETITFQNLSECHGMGIDETNEIGYFVDQNGVIGKMNLTNNSLIDTLNTTNGTSNADSIGFDFETQKAYVATGGESLIEIDLSLFQVENINTMKDYSDPKLFLIDESNQIAYFQFLNSSNIIFKFDLESLQIIDNLTSIYQFNFGEIGLLNQIVYLFPNSLNGLNIEKLNLSTFSFQGINQIHNNGTIKGIDFNEEKGILYIGYLNKNNLNYEIIQINVTNLSIINNSSFGNETNFININIDDISNEYLYLLYSNISDSNYYLSKINLSNMNIINYFDFEDTFFEYFFEMNYQYFYFQNSSNNLISRINLSNMIIMNDSLNISSFQLYSTYLELNDNSINLIGSFPDSIGYFNPISILQVNLSSNQLISNLSTEYSFSSLINEYDSSKSINYILNNDQKPYSLYQFNQPTPTPTPSPSPTPSSSQQILFSILIYTIIIFGLF
;
A
#
# COMPACT_ATOMS: atom_id res chain seq x y z
N MET A 1 31.16 -62.25 -8.39
CA MET A 1 31.35 -61.13 -9.35
C MET A 1 30.02 -60.51 -9.80
N LYS A 2 28.99 -61.26 -10.20
CA LYS A 2 27.68 -60.68 -10.58
C LYS A 2 26.97 -59.87 -9.47
N ASN A 3 26.97 -60.33 -8.22
CA ASN A 3 26.33 -59.59 -7.13
C ASN A 3 27.05 -58.28 -6.76
N ASN A 4 28.37 -58.21 -6.96
CA ASN A 4 29.13 -56.98 -6.72
C ASN A 4 28.91 -55.95 -7.83
N PHE A 5 28.53 -56.37 -9.03
CA PHE A 5 28.25 -55.46 -10.14
C PHE A 5 26.89 -54.76 -9.96
N ILE A 6 25.88 -55.47 -9.46
CA ILE A 6 24.57 -54.89 -9.11
C ILE A 6 24.71 -53.92 -7.94
N SER A 7 25.44 -54.28 -6.89
CA SER A 7 25.71 -53.36 -5.77
C SER A 7 26.54 -52.14 -6.20
N PHE A 8 27.44 -52.28 -7.19
CA PHE A 8 28.22 -51.17 -7.74
C PHE A 8 27.37 -50.23 -8.60
N ILE A 9 26.45 -50.76 -9.41
CA ILE A 9 25.48 -49.95 -10.16
C ILE A 9 24.51 -49.25 -9.21
N CYS A 10 23.98 -49.93 -8.19
CA CYS A 10 23.13 -49.27 -7.20
C CYS A 10 23.87 -48.20 -6.39
N LEU A 11 25.16 -48.40 -6.09
CA LEU A 11 26.00 -47.39 -5.43
C LEU A 11 26.30 -46.21 -6.36
N ILE A 12 26.55 -46.42 -7.65
CA ILE A 12 26.74 -45.34 -8.63
C ILE A 12 25.43 -44.60 -8.87
N SER A 13 24.30 -45.30 -8.98
CA SER A 13 22.98 -44.67 -9.09
C SER A 13 22.63 -43.90 -7.81
N PHE A 14 22.99 -44.40 -6.62
CA PHE A 14 22.80 -43.68 -5.35
C PHE A 14 23.76 -42.49 -5.24
N ILE A 15 25.02 -42.60 -5.67
CA ILE A 15 25.98 -41.49 -5.69
C ILE A 15 25.55 -40.43 -6.72
N LEU A 16 25.03 -40.82 -7.88
CA LEU A 16 24.49 -39.91 -8.88
C LEU A 16 23.15 -39.29 -8.45
N LEU A 17 22.33 -40.02 -7.68
CA LEU A 17 21.09 -39.49 -7.07
C LEU A 17 21.39 -38.56 -5.88
N VAL A 18 22.51 -38.77 -5.18
CA VAL A 18 22.99 -37.92 -4.08
C VAL A 18 23.86 -36.75 -4.59
N GLN A 19 24.50 -36.88 -5.76
CA GLN A 19 25.15 -35.77 -6.48
C GLN A 19 24.17 -34.97 -7.36
N SER A 20 22.98 -35.50 -7.64
CA SER A 20 21.83 -34.73 -8.14
C SER A 20 21.00 -34.13 -7.00
N ASN A 21 21.55 -34.04 -5.79
CA ASN A 21 21.14 -32.97 -4.88
C ASN A 21 21.51 -31.68 -5.59
N VAL A 22 20.57 -31.21 -6.40
CA VAL A 22 20.42 -29.82 -6.79
C VAL A 22 20.80 -29.00 -5.57
N GLU A 23 21.89 -28.23 -5.69
CA GLU A 23 22.16 -27.14 -4.77
C GLU A 23 20.86 -26.35 -4.72
N ILE A 24 20.12 -26.47 -3.63
CA ILE A 24 18.95 -25.63 -3.39
C ILE A 24 19.56 -24.25 -3.22
N GLU A 25 19.54 -23.50 -4.32
CA GLU A 25 19.99 -22.13 -4.38
C GLU A 25 19.22 -21.30 -3.37
N LYS A 26 19.94 -20.28 -2.91
CA LYS A 26 19.68 -19.49 -1.71
C LYS A 26 18.25 -18.96 -1.68
N LEU A 27 17.68 -19.10 -0.49
CA LEU A 27 16.35 -18.61 -0.11
C LEU A 27 16.51 -17.21 0.47
N PHE A 28 16.00 -16.22 -0.24
CA PHE A 28 15.95 -14.82 0.19
C PHE A 28 14.55 -14.51 0.75
N ARG A 29 14.39 -13.66 1.78
CA ARG A 29 13.14 -13.38 2.53
C ARG A 29 13.02 -11.91 2.91
N PHE A 30 11.90 -11.27 2.58
CA PHE A 30 11.57 -9.91 3.04
C PHE A 30 10.16 -9.86 3.63
N PRO A 31 10.05 -9.62 4.95
CA PRO A 31 8.78 -9.31 5.58
C PRO A 31 8.37 -7.89 5.23
N LEU A 32 7.48 -7.73 4.25
CA LEU A 32 6.80 -6.46 4.02
C LEU A 32 5.58 -6.41 4.95
N ALA A 33 5.61 -5.54 5.96
CA ALA A 33 4.50 -5.30 6.89
C ALA A 33 3.41 -4.42 6.22
N THR A 34 3.01 -4.78 5.01
CA THR A 34 2.21 -3.95 4.12
C THR A 34 0.95 -4.69 3.66
N ASN A 35 0.03 -3.96 3.01
CA ASN A 35 -1.21 -4.52 2.46
C ASN A 35 -0.99 -5.25 1.11
N GLY A 36 0.26 -5.52 0.73
CA GLY A 36 0.64 -6.09 -0.55
C GLY A 36 1.15 -5.02 -1.53
N PRO A 37 2.17 -5.32 -2.36
CA PRO A 37 2.64 -4.38 -3.38
C PRO A 37 1.57 -4.20 -4.47
N PHE A 38 1.33 -2.96 -4.87
CA PHE A 38 0.30 -2.59 -5.83
C PHE A 38 0.82 -2.57 -7.27
N ASP A 39 2.09 -2.24 -7.46
CA ASP A 39 2.73 -2.26 -8.77
C ASP A 39 4.13 -2.87 -8.73
N THR A 40 4.54 -3.41 -9.86
CA THR A 40 5.85 -4.06 -10.04
C THR A 40 6.48 -3.58 -11.34
N LEU A 41 7.63 -2.94 -11.21
CA LEU A 41 8.39 -2.36 -12.32
C LEU A 41 9.69 -3.12 -12.48
N ILE A 42 10.10 -3.39 -13.71
CA ILE A 42 11.34 -4.11 -14.00
C ILE A 42 12.28 -3.19 -14.79
N ASP A 43 13.52 -3.05 -14.33
CA ASP A 43 14.63 -2.41 -15.05
C ASP A 43 15.66 -3.48 -15.45
N ASN A 44 15.40 -4.15 -16.56
CA ASN A 44 16.27 -5.20 -17.10
C ASN A 44 17.70 -4.69 -17.36
N ASP A 45 17.86 -3.42 -17.76
CA ASP A 45 19.17 -2.85 -18.06
C ASP A 45 20.09 -2.80 -16.84
N GLU A 46 19.49 -2.63 -15.65
CA GLU A 46 20.21 -2.54 -14.38
C GLU A 46 20.08 -3.81 -13.54
N GLY A 47 19.23 -4.75 -13.94
CA GLY A 47 18.98 -5.99 -13.20
C GLY A 47 18.23 -5.76 -11.89
N PHE A 48 17.26 -4.84 -11.87
CA PHE A 48 16.45 -4.55 -10.67
C PHE A 48 14.94 -4.73 -10.89
N VAL A 49 14.26 -5.22 -9.85
CA VAL A 49 12.80 -5.15 -9.71
C VAL A 49 12.47 -4.09 -8.68
N TYR A 50 11.46 -3.27 -8.96
CA TYR A 50 10.94 -2.31 -8.01
C TYR A 50 9.49 -2.64 -7.65
N LEU A 51 9.16 -2.60 -6.36
CA LEU A 51 7.80 -2.80 -5.86
C LEU A 51 7.30 -1.50 -5.24
N VAL A 52 6.13 -1.04 -5.70
CA VAL A 52 5.44 0.11 -5.11
C VAL A 52 4.40 -0.40 -4.12
N ASP A 53 4.44 0.15 -2.91
CA ASP A 53 3.59 -0.27 -1.82
C ASP A 53 3.16 0.94 -0.97
N TYR A 54 2.14 0.77 -0.14
CA TYR A 54 1.84 1.69 0.95
C TYR A 54 1.73 0.96 2.28
N MET A 55 2.36 1.54 3.30
CA MET A 55 2.30 1.00 4.65
C MET A 55 1.12 1.60 5.39
N ASN A 56 0.15 0.76 5.78
CA ASN A 56 -0.93 1.19 6.66
C ASN A 56 -0.50 1.04 8.13
N THR A 57 0.31 1.97 8.63
CA THR A 57 0.80 1.95 10.04
C THR A 57 -0.19 2.58 11.01
N GLY A 58 -1.49 2.26 10.87
CA GLY A 58 -2.57 2.82 11.66
C GLY A 58 -3.02 4.19 11.16
N ASN A 59 -2.24 5.25 11.43
CA ASN A 59 -2.62 6.64 11.14
C ASN A 59 -1.75 7.34 10.08
N SER A 60 -0.60 6.78 9.71
CA SER A 60 0.25 7.29 8.62
C SER A 60 0.26 6.31 7.47
N GLN A 61 -0.14 6.77 6.29
CA GLN A 61 -0.10 6.01 5.04
C GLN A 61 1.00 6.60 4.16
N ASN A 62 2.23 6.19 4.42
CA ASN A 62 3.35 6.53 3.57
C ASN A 62 3.51 5.46 2.50
N SER A 63 3.79 5.89 1.29
CA SER A 63 4.13 4.99 0.19
C SER A 63 5.62 4.72 0.19
N ILE A 64 5.98 3.47 -0.08
CA ILE A 64 7.37 3.02 -0.15
C ILE A 64 7.61 2.40 -1.52
N LEU A 65 8.78 2.69 -2.09
CA LEU A 65 9.33 2.01 -3.23
C LEU A 65 10.46 1.10 -2.76
N PHE A 66 10.28 -0.21 -2.93
CA PHE A 66 11.33 -1.19 -2.66
C PHE A 66 12.12 -1.46 -3.93
N LYS A 67 13.43 -1.68 -3.81
CA LYS A 67 14.33 -2.06 -4.90
C LYS A 67 14.96 -3.40 -4.59
N PHE A 68 14.83 -4.36 -5.48
CA PHE A 68 15.39 -5.70 -5.38
C PHE A 68 16.35 -5.99 -6.52
N ASP A 69 17.43 -6.72 -6.26
CA ASP A 69 18.28 -7.30 -7.31
C ASP A 69 17.54 -8.47 -7.98
N MET A 70 17.50 -8.50 -9.31
CA MET A 70 16.77 -9.52 -10.07
C MET A 70 17.42 -10.91 -10.01
N ASN A 71 18.73 -10.99 -9.75
CA ASN A 71 19.47 -12.24 -9.72
C ASN A 71 19.39 -12.92 -8.36
N THR A 72 19.43 -12.12 -7.28
CA THR A 72 19.41 -12.63 -5.91
C THR A 72 18.05 -12.48 -5.24
N LEU A 73 17.18 -11.59 -5.71
CA LEU A 73 15.95 -11.16 -5.02
C LEU A 73 16.22 -10.57 -3.63
N GLU A 74 17.44 -10.11 -3.38
CA GLU A 74 17.78 -9.33 -2.18
C GLU A 74 17.21 -7.92 -2.31
N LEU A 75 16.57 -7.41 -1.25
CA LEU A 75 16.23 -5.99 -1.16
C LEU A 75 17.54 -5.21 -1.08
N ILE A 76 17.76 -4.37 -2.07
CA ILE A 76 18.89 -3.46 -2.15
C ILE A 76 18.60 -2.20 -1.35
N ASP A 77 17.37 -1.67 -1.45
CA ASP A 77 17.01 -0.40 -0.82
C ASP A 77 15.49 -0.23 -0.70
N ALA A 78 15.05 0.67 0.19
CA ALA A 78 13.65 1.06 0.36
C ALA A 78 13.53 2.58 0.52
N LEU A 79 12.71 3.20 -0.32
CA LEU A 79 12.56 4.65 -0.39
C LEU A 79 11.15 5.07 -0.01
N ASN A 80 11.02 5.95 0.99
CA ASN A 80 9.75 6.65 1.26
C ASN A 80 9.50 7.67 0.14
N LEU A 81 8.36 7.54 -0.55
CA LEU A 81 8.02 8.38 -1.71
C LEU A 81 7.57 9.80 -1.33
N GLY A 82 7.35 10.08 -0.05
CA GLY A 82 6.85 11.38 0.42
C GLY A 82 5.40 11.68 -0.01
N VAL A 83 4.72 10.69 -0.58
CA VAL A 83 3.32 10.74 -1.01
C VAL A 83 2.53 9.60 -0.35
N MET A 84 1.21 9.74 -0.26
CA MET A 84 0.35 8.74 0.38
C MET A 84 -0.27 7.80 -0.65
N TYR A 85 -0.37 6.51 -0.32
CA TYR A 85 -1.05 5.48 -1.12
C TYR A 85 -0.60 5.35 -2.59
N ALA A 86 0.69 5.33 -2.90
CA ALA A 86 1.12 5.11 -4.27
C ALA A 86 0.69 3.71 -4.72
N GLU A 87 -0.09 3.63 -5.81
CA GLU A 87 -0.58 2.34 -6.34
C GLU A 87 -0.24 2.15 -7.81
N GLY A 88 -0.30 3.21 -8.63
CA GLY A 88 0.09 3.14 -10.04
C GLY A 88 1.49 3.69 -10.25
N ALA A 89 2.33 3.01 -11.03
CA ALA A 89 3.64 3.54 -11.37
C ALA A 89 4.09 3.20 -12.80
N ALA A 90 5.08 3.94 -13.28
CA ALA A 90 5.72 3.71 -14.57
C ALA A 90 7.22 3.97 -14.47
N ILE A 91 8.01 3.23 -15.25
CA ILE A 91 9.47 3.30 -15.24
C ILE A 91 10.01 3.77 -16.59
N ASP A 92 10.76 4.87 -16.59
CA ASP A 92 11.57 5.31 -17.72
C ASP A 92 13.00 4.76 -17.54
N THR A 93 13.25 3.57 -18.09
CA THR A 93 14.55 2.89 -18.02
C THR A 93 15.65 3.61 -18.80
N VAL A 94 15.31 4.48 -19.76
CA VAL A 94 16.28 5.24 -20.55
C VAL A 94 16.82 6.42 -19.74
N ASN A 95 15.94 7.18 -19.12
CA ASN A 95 16.32 8.35 -18.32
C ASN A 95 16.55 8.02 -16.84
N LYS A 96 16.28 6.77 -16.44
CA LYS A 96 16.47 6.23 -15.09
C LYS A 96 15.58 6.94 -14.06
N PHE A 97 14.27 6.99 -14.34
CA PHE A 97 13.27 7.50 -13.42
C PHE A 97 12.11 6.53 -13.21
N ILE A 98 11.56 6.52 -12.00
CA ILE A 98 10.22 5.98 -11.69
C ILE A 98 9.27 7.13 -11.44
N TYR A 99 8.03 6.98 -11.88
CA TYR A 99 6.93 7.90 -11.62
C TYR A 99 5.85 7.12 -10.88
N ALA A 100 5.61 7.43 -9.61
CA ALA A 100 4.64 6.74 -8.77
C ALA A 100 3.51 7.70 -8.38
N GLU A 101 2.28 7.32 -8.69
CA GLU A 101 1.08 8.12 -8.47
C GLU A 101 0.32 7.66 -7.22
N THR A 102 -0.13 8.63 -6.44
CA THR A 102 -1.02 8.40 -5.29
C THR A 102 -2.42 7.95 -5.70
N TYR A 103 -2.95 7.01 -4.95
CA TYR A 103 -4.34 6.60 -4.94
C TYR A 103 -5.06 7.09 -3.67
N GLY A 104 -6.37 6.87 -3.59
CA GLY A 104 -7.14 6.99 -2.35
C GLY A 104 -8.06 8.19 -2.28
N ASN A 105 -8.85 8.27 -1.22
CA ASN A 105 -9.87 9.30 -1.00
C ASN A 105 -9.30 10.68 -0.61
N ASN A 106 -8.01 10.90 -0.89
CA ASN A 106 -7.40 12.20 -0.69
C ASN A 106 -7.82 13.10 -1.86
N PRO A 107 -8.36 14.31 -1.63
CA PRO A 107 -8.67 15.26 -2.70
C PRO A 107 -7.44 15.68 -3.53
N ILE A 108 -6.23 15.30 -3.11
CA ILE A 108 -4.97 15.65 -3.75
C ILE A 108 -4.38 14.40 -4.40
N VAL A 109 -4.28 14.42 -5.73
CA VAL A 109 -3.51 13.43 -6.50
C VAL A 109 -2.11 13.98 -6.75
N GLN A 110 -1.10 13.21 -6.38
CA GLN A 110 0.30 13.55 -6.53
C GLN A 110 1.03 12.48 -7.33
N ILE A 111 2.08 12.88 -8.03
CA ILE A 111 3.00 11.97 -8.71
C ILE A 111 4.40 12.26 -8.18
N ALA A 112 5.05 11.26 -7.57
CA ALA A 112 6.44 11.30 -7.16
C ALA A 112 7.35 10.87 -8.32
N LYS A 113 8.40 11.65 -8.58
CA LYS A 113 9.47 11.31 -9.52
C LYS A 113 10.70 10.85 -8.74
N VAL A 114 11.14 9.63 -8.98
CA VAL A 114 12.27 9.00 -8.30
C VAL A 114 13.43 8.82 -9.27
N ASP A 115 14.61 9.35 -8.94
CA ASP A 115 15.85 9.09 -9.68
C ASP A 115 16.38 7.70 -9.32
N LEU A 116 16.45 6.78 -10.29
CA LEU A 116 16.88 5.40 -10.05
C LEU A 116 18.37 5.24 -9.79
N LYS A 117 19.21 6.20 -10.22
CA LYS A 117 20.66 6.14 -9.99
C LYS A 117 21.02 6.48 -8.57
N LYS A 118 20.30 7.44 -7.99
CA LYS A 118 20.48 7.87 -6.60
C LYS A 118 19.51 7.23 -5.64
N PHE A 119 18.45 6.64 -6.17
CA PHE A 119 17.31 6.10 -5.43
C PHE A 119 16.71 7.13 -4.46
N GLU A 120 16.46 8.34 -4.96
CA GLU A 120 15.90 9.46 -4.20
C GLU A 120 14.67 10.06 -4.91
N VAL A 121 13.68 10.55 -4.16
CA VAL A 121 12.60 11.36 -4.71
C VAL A 121 13.18 12.72 -5.10
N VAL A 122 13.13 13.06 -6.39
CA VAL A 122 13.70 14.32 -6.90
C VAL A 122 12.65 15.40 -7.14
N ASP A 123 11.38 15.02 -7.28
CA ASP A 123 10.28 15.96 -7.48
C ASP A 123 8.93 15.32 -7.14
N ILE A 124 7.94 16.15 -6.80
CA ILE A 124 6.54 15.74 -6.59
C ILE A 124 5.65 16.79 -7.24
N ILE A 125 4.78 16.36 -8.16
CA ILE A 125 3.76 17.23 -8.75
C ILE A 125 2.40 16.90 -8.16
N THR A 126 1.66 17.94 -7.76
CA THR A 126 0.23 17.85 -7.46
C THR A 126 -0.57 18.14 -8.73
N LEU A 127 -1.50 17.27 -9.08
CA LEU A 127 -2.32 17.41 -10.28
C LEU A 127 -3.40 18.48 -10.07
N ASP A 128 -3.56 19.36 -11.06
CA ASP A 128 -4.61 20.40 -11.06
C ASP A 128 -5.89 19.80 -11.65
N ILE A 129 -6.51 18.91 -10.87
CA ILE A 129 -7.76 18.23 -11.19
C ILE A 129 -8.64 18.13 -9.94
N SER A 130 -9.93 18.37 -10.09
CA SER A 130 -10.91 18.14 -9.02
C SER A 130 -11.37 16.68 -9.08
N VAL A 131 -10.58 15.76 -8.54
CA VAL A 131 -10.94 14.35 -8.42
C VAL A 131 -11.10 13.96 -6.96
N SER A 132 -11.95 12.97 -6.70
CA SER A 132 -12.10 12.38 -5.37
C SER A 132 -11.13 11.23 -5.13
N SER A 133 -10.46 10.73 -6.17
CA SER A 133 -9.48 9.65 -6.06
C SER A 133 -8.49 9.59 -7.23
N GLY A 134 -7.24 9.25 -6.92
CA GLY A 134 -6.15 9.03 -7.89
C GLY A 134 -6.24 7.71 -8.67
N SER A 135 -5.28 7.45 -9.55
CA SER A 135 -5.26 6.30 -10.48
C SER A 135 -4.78 4.98 -9.89
N TRP A 136 -5.05 3.91 -10.64
CA TRP A 136 -4.35 2.62 -10.55
C TRP A 136 -3.31 2.40 -11.65
N LYS A 137 -3.26 3.25 -12.67
CA LYS A 137 -2.49 2.98 -13.89
C LYS A 137 -1.75 4.22 -14.36
N ALA A 138 -0.47 4.03 -14.64
CA ALA A 138 0.40 4.97 -15.31
C ALA A 138 0.98 4.32 -16.57
N GLN A 139 1.13 5.10 -17.63
CA GLN A 139 1.76 4.68 -18.88
C GLN A 139 2.71 5.79 -19.34
N ILE A 140 3.84 5.44 -19.94
CA ILE A 140 4.79 6.45 -20.43
C ILE A 140 5.15 6.23 -21.89
N ASP A 141 5.26 7.34 -22.62
CA ASP A 141 5.88 7.41 -23.93
C ASP A 141 7.32 7.92 -23.73
N ILE A 142 8.25 6.97 -23.59
CA ILE A 142 9.68 7.27 -23.37
C ILE A 142 10.26 8.05 -24.56
N ILE A 143 9.77 7.82 -25.79
CA ILE A 143 10.30 8.48 -26.99
C ILE A 143 9.96 9.98 -26.96
N ASN A 144 8.72 10.32 -26.62
CA ASN A 144 8.25 11.70 -26.58
C ASN A 144 8.35 12.35 -25.20
N GLN A 145 8.87 11.63 -24.20
CA GLN A 145 9.01 12.07 -22.80
C GLN A 145 7.68 12.55 -22.22
N LYS A 146 6.63 11.75 -22.39
CA LYS A 146 5.29 12.03 -21.86
C LYS A 146 4.81 10.91 -20.93
N GLY A 147 4.20 11.28 -19.82
CA GLY A 147 3.49 10.36 -18.95
C GLY A 147 1.98 10.54 -19.06
N TYR A 148 1.25 9.45 -18.93
CA TYR A 148 -0.20 9.37 -19.00
C TYR A 148 -0.70 8.66 -17.74
N PHE A 149 -1.38 9.39 -16.89
CA PHE A 149 -1.83 8.94 -15.58
C PHE A 149 -3.35 8.94 -15.59
N GLY A 150 -3.96 7.79 -15.30
CA GLY A 150 -5.41 7.72 -15.16
C GLY A 150 -5.87 8.52 -13.93
N CYS A 151 -7.15 8.73 -13.75
CA CYS A 151 -7.70 9.19 -12.48
C CYS A 151 -9.01 8.43 -12.29
N TYR A 152 -9.32 8.03 -11.07
CA TYR A 152 -10.40 7.08 -10.86
C TYR A 152 -11.78 7.76 -10.89
N TYR A 153 -11.98 8.89 -10.18
CA TYR A 153 -13.30 9.52 -10.12
C TYR A 153 -13.26 11.06 -10.01
N PRO A 154 -13.81 11.82 -10.98
CA PRO A 154 -14.25 11.36 -12.30
C PRO A 154 -13.10 10.76 -13.12
N PRO A 155 -13.37 9.98 -14.18
CA PRO A 155 -12.31 9.39 -14.97
C PRO A 155 -11.68 10.41 -15.91
N PHE A 156 -10.41 10.69 -15.65
CA PHE A 156 -9.57 11.51 -16.52
C PHE A 156 -8.31 10.74 -16.90
N VAL A 157 -7.72 11.09 -18.03
CA VAL A 157 -6.30 10.83 -18.28
C VAL A 157 -5.58 12.16 -18.20
N VAL A 158 -4.55 12.24 -17.36
CA VAL A 158 -3.68 13.40 -17.23
C VAL A 158 -2.39 13.14 -17.99
N LYS A 159 -2.01 14.11 -18.83
CA LYS A 159 -0.78 14.09 -19.61
C LYS A 159 0.27 14.96 -18.93
N ILE A 160 1.42 14.39 -18.62
CA ILE A 160 2.57 15.03 -17.98
C ILE A 160 3.72 15.12 -18.97
N ASP A 161 4.40 16.26 -19.03
CA ASP A 161 5.72 16.37 -19.64
C ASP A 161 6.76 15.83 -18.65
N LEU A 162 7.45 14.75 -18.98
CA LEU A 162 8.41 14.09 -18.07
C LEU A 162 9.75 14.84 -17.98
N THR A 163 10.06 15.70 -18.96
CA THR A 163 11.28 16.52 -19.00
C THR A 163 11.18 17.65 -18.00
N THR A 164 10.07 18.39 -18.05
CA THR A 164 9.81 19.51 -17.12
C THR A 164 9.08 19.08 -15.86
N PHE A 165 8.55 17.85 -15.84
CA PHE A 165 7.70 17.30 -14.79
C PHE A 165 6.48 18.18 -14.48
N THR A 166 5.79 18.62 -15.54
CA THR A 166 4.62 19.51 -15.45
C THR A 166 3.41 18.92 -16.15
N GLN A 167 2.21 19.13 -15.59
CA GLN A 167 0.95 18.78 -16.25
C GLN A 167 0.72 19.61 -17.52
N GLU A 168 0.52 18.94 -18.66
CA GLU A 168 0.23 19.59 -19.94
C GLU A 168 -1.26 19.71 -20.21
N ALA A 169 -2.01 18.63 -19.92
CA ALA A 169 -3.42 18.52 -20.26
C ALA A 169 -4.11 17.44 -19.41
N ASN A 170 -5.43 17.48 -19.37
CA ASN A 170 -6.27 16.37 -18.91
C ASN A 170 -7.38 16.10 -19.95
N LEU A 171 -7.84 14.85 -20.00
CA LEU A 171 -8.85 14.38 -20.93
C LEU A 171 -9.92 13.61 -20.16
N SER A 172 -11.14 14.14 -20.13
CA SER A 172 -12.28 13.50 -19.47
C SER A 172 -12.81 12.32 -20.28
N LEU A 173 -13.10 11.22 -19.61
CA LEU A 173 -13.75 10.04 -20.19
C LEU A 173 -15.22 9.97 -19.75
N SER A 174 -16.07 9.27 -20.52
CA SER A 174 -17.53 9.34 -20.36
C SER A 174 -18.14 8.42 -19.29
N GLN A 175 -17.33 7.69 -18.52
CA GLN A 175 -17.78 6.64 -17.59
C GLN A 175 -17.52 7.01 -16.13
N VAL A 176 -17.54 6.04 -15.22
CA VAL A 176 -17.41 6.26 -13.78
C VAL A 176 -15.97 6.15 -13.32
N TYR A 177 -15.21 5.17 -13.83
CA TYR A 177 -13.79 5.00 -13.49
C TYR A 177 -12.97 4.35 -14.62
N ILE A 178 -11.65 4.45 -14.51
CA ILE A 178 -10.68 3.79 -15.39
C ILE A 178 -10.29 2.44 -14.76
N GLY A 179 -10.49 1.35 -15.50
CA GLY A 179 -10.07 0.02 -15.09
C GLY A 179 -8.64 -0.30 -15.51
N ASP A 180 -8.27 0.08 -16.74
CA ASP A 180 -6.91 -0.14 -17.25
C ASP A 180 -6.49 0.89 -18.30
N MET A 181 -5.18 1.04 -18.53
CA MET A 181 -4.62 1.85 -19.62
C MET A 181 -3.45 1.15 -20.30
N ILE A 182 -3.44 1.19 -21.63
CA ILE A 182 -2.45 0.48 -22.44
C ILE A 182 -1.94 1.42 -23.52
N ILE A 183 -0.62 1.61 -23.61
CA ILE A 183 -0.01 2.48 -24.61
C ILE A 183 0.52 1.70 -25.82
N ASP A 184 0.26 2.22 -27.01
CA ASP A 184 0.79 1.74 -28.30
C ASP A 184 1.61 2.87 -28.92
N ILE A 185 2.86 3.00 -28.47
CA ILE A 185 3.79 4.02 -28.93
C ILE A 185 4.02 3.93 -30.46
N PRO A 186 4.26 2.74 -31.06
CA PRO A 186 4.49 2.63 -32.50
C PRO A 186 3.34 3.19 -33.36
N ASN A 187 2.09 2.98 -32.94
CA ASN A 187 0.93 3.51 -33.65
C ASN A 187 0.45 4.87 -33.14
N GLY A 188 1.03 5.40 -32.06
CA GLY A 188 0.71 6.71 -31.50
C GLY A 188 -0.64 6.76 -30.79
N PHE A 189 -1.04 5.69 -30.11
CA PHE A 189 -2.31 5.60 -29.37
C PHE A 189 -2.13 5.26 -27.89
N LEU A 190 -3.04 5.78 -27.07
CA LEU A 190 -3.32 5.29 -25.73
C LEU A 190 -4.73 4.70 -25.74
N TYR A 191 -4.92 3.56 -25.09
CA TYR A 191 -6.20 2.91 -24.94
C TYR A 191 -6.59 2.93 -23.47
N ALA A 192 -7.70 3.59 -23.15
CA ALA A 192 -8.21 3.65 -21.78
C ALA A 192 -9.47 2.79 -21.66
N VAL A 193 -9.40 1.76 -20.83
CA VAL A 193 -10.56 0.95 -20.47
C VAL A 193 -11.28 1.63 -19.33
N THR A 194 -12.56 1.85 -19.52
CA THR A 194 -13.42 2.46 -18.52
C THR A 194 -14.54 1.53 -18.15
N ASP A 195 -14.93 1.61 -16.89
CA ASP A 195 -16.00 0.81 -16.33
C ASP A 195 -17.01 1.73 -15.61
N SER A 196 -18.19 1.17 -15.36
CA SER A 196 -19.32 1.83 -14.74
C SER A 196 -19.73 1.03 -13.51
N ASP A 197 -20.12 1.72 -12.43
CA ASP A 197 -20.71 1.07 -11.25
C ASP A 197 -21.94 0.22 -11.59
N THR A 198 -22.58 0.50 -12.73
CA THR A 198 -23.75 -0.23 -13.21
C THR A 198 -23.42 -1.46 -14.07
N MET A 199 -22.14 -1.85 -14.17
CA MET A 199 -21.56 -3.02 -14.86
C MET A 199 -22.07 -3.31 -16.30
N ASN A 200 -22.78 -2.37 -16.93
CA ASN A 200 -23.46 -2.59 -18.21
C ASN A 200 -22.89 -1.75 -19.36
N ASN A 201 -21.88 -0.91 -19.11
CA ASN A 201 -21.36 0.03 -20.10
C ASN A 201 -19.83 0.18 -20.04
N GLN A 202 -19.10 -0.93 -20.07
CA GLN A 202 -17.65 -0.86 -20.28
C GLN A 202 -17.31 -0.33 -21.67
N THR A 203 -16.40 0.64 -21.71
CA THR A 203 -15.92 1.21 -22.96
C THR A 203 -14.41 1.25 -23.03
N LEU A 204 -13.87 0.96 -24.21
CA LEU A 204 -12.48 1.13 -24.56
C LEU A 204 -12.36 2.40 -25.40
N SER A 205 -11.72 3.43 -24.87
CA SER A 205 -11.47 4.68 -25.60
C SER A 205 -10.10 4.63 -26.28
N LYS A 206 -10.06 4.90 -27.59
CA LYS A 206 -8.82 5.07 -28.36
C LYS A 206 -8.45 6.54 -28.40
N ILE A 207 -7.32 6.91 -27.82
CA ILE A 207 -6.85 8.28 -27.65
C ILE A 207 -5.60 8.47 -28.50
N ALA A 208 -5.59 9.49 -29.37
CA ALA A 208 -4.41 9.81 -30.17
C ALA A 208 -3.37 10.57 -29.33
N LEU A 209 -2.13 10.08 -29.27
CA LEU A 209 -1.06 10.70 -28.47
C LEU A 209 -0.63 12.08 -29.01
N SER A 210 -0.73 12.29 -30.32
CA SER A 210 -0.26 13.51 -31.01
C SER A 210 -1.00 14.78 -30.59
N ASN A 211 -2.28 14.66 -30.28
CA ASN A 211 -3.15 15.79 -29.92
C ASN A 211 -3.99 15.53 -28.66
N PHE A 212 -3.79 14.38 -28.01
CA PHE A 212 -4.44 13.98 -26.78
C PHE A 212 -5.98 14.07 -26.85
N SER A 213 -6.56 13.54 -27.92
CA SER A 213 -8.01 13.49 -28.13
C SER A 213 -8.53 12.07 -28.33
N ILE A 214 -9.73 11.77 -27.82
CA ILE A 214 -10.46 10.53 -28.12
C ILE A 214 -10.82 10.53 -29.61
N ILE A 215 -10.37 9.52 -30.34
CA ILE A 215 -10.67 9.34 -31.77
C ILE A 215 -11.75 8.29 -32.02
N ASP A 216 -11.92 7.33 -31.12
CA ASP A 216 -12.96 6.30 -31.20
C ASP A 216 -13.24 5.70 -29.82
N THR A 217 -14.41 5.11 -29.65
CA THR A 217 -14.85 4.44 -28.43
C THR A 217 -15.58 3.15 -28.77
N LEU A 218 -15.03 2.03 -28.32
CA LEU A 218 -15.61 0.70 -28.50
C LEU A 218 -16.36 0.29 -27.23
N ILE A 219 -17.61 -0.14 -27.39
CA ILE A 219 -18.39 -0.72 -26.29
C ILE A 219 -18.02 -2.21 -26.18
N LEU A 220 -17.55 -2.65 -25.00
CA LEU A 220 -17.05 -4.02 -24.80
C LEU A 220 -18.14 -5.06 -24.52
N ASN A 221 -19.38 -4.63 -24.27
CA ASN A 221 -20.57 -5.39 -23.88
C ASN A 221 -20.60 -6.88 -24.26
N SER A 222 -20.96 -7.72 -23.28
CA SER A 222 -21.92 -8.82 -23.49
C SER A 222 -22.53 -9.46 -22.23
N SER A 223 -22.12 -9.10 -21.01
CA SER A 223 -22.77 -9.53 -19.77
C SER A 223 -22.59 -8.47 -18.69
N SER A 224 -23.52 -8.40 -17.74
CA SER A 224 -23.59 -7.42 -16.65
C SER A 224 -22.46 -7.51 -15.63
N ASP A 225 -21.42 -8.30 -15.87
CA ASP A 225 -20.46 -8.72 -14.83
C ASP A 225 -19.00 -8.68 -15.32
N LEU A 226 -18.73 -8.20 -16.54
CA LEU A 226 -17.35 -7.97 -16.95
C LEU A 226 -16.79 -6.87 -16.06
N GLN A 227 -15.56 -6.98 -15.58
CA GLN A 227 -14.78 -5.86 -15.02
C GLN A 227 -13.41 -6.05 -15.63
N ILE A 228 -12.88 -5.09 -16.39
CA ILE A 228 -11.54 -5.22 -16.99
C ILE A 228 -10.51 -4.66 -16.03
N ASN A 229 -9.45 -5.41 -15.73
CA ASN A 229 -8.40 -4.95 -14.81
C ASN A 229 -7.00 -4.93 -15.46
N PHE A 230 -6.77 -5.79 -16.48
CA PHE A 230 -5.47 -5.88 -17.14
C PHE A 230 -5.62 -6.04 -18.64
N GLY A 231 -4.68 -5.48 -19.38
CA GLY A 231 -4.66 -5.51 -20.81
C GLY A 231 -3.26 -5.32 -21.39
N GLY A 232 -3.12 -5.71 -22.66
CA GLY A 232 -1.82 -5.85 -23.31
C GLY A 232 -1.98 -6.00 -24.80
N ILE A 233 -0.97 -5.54 -25.54
CA ILE A 233 -0.97 -5.50 -27.00
C ILE A 233 -0.03 -6.58 -27.52
N TYR A 234 -0.50 -7.30 -28.53
CA TYR A 234 0.31 -8.17 -29.36
C TYR A 234 0.51 -7.50 -30.72
N ASN A 235 1.61 -6.77 -30.87
CA ASN A 235 1.86 -5.86 -31.99
C ASN A 235 1.94 -6.57 -33.34
N SER A 236 2.48 -7.79 -33.38
CA SER A 236 2.66 -8.53 -34.64
C SER A 236 1.35 -8.78 -35.39
N THR A 237 0.24 -8.93 -34.65
CA THR A 237 -1.11 -9.14 -35.21
C THR A 237 -2.05 -7.95 -34.99
N GLN A 238 -1.56 -6.87 -34.38
CA GLN A 238 -2.34 -5.68 -34.03
C GLN A 238 -3.60 -6.06 -33.24
N LYS A 239 -3.42 -6.91 -32.22
CA LYS A 239 -4.48 -7.34 -31.32
C LYS A 239 -4.22 -6.82 -29.91
N MET A 240 -5.29 -6.53 -29.19
CA MET A 240 -5.26 -6.26 -27.76
C MET A 240 -6.06 -7.33 -27.02
N TYR A 241 -5.51 -7.78 -25.90
CA TYR A 241 -6.11 -8.76 -25.00
C TYR A 241 -6.49 -8.01 -23.73
N LEU A 242 -7.74 -8.11 -23.31
CA LEU A 242 -8.27 -7.49 -22.10
C LEU A 242 -8.79 -8.58 -21.17
N ALA A 243 -8.12 -8.78 -20.05
CA ALA A 243 -8.46 -9.80 -19.06
C ALA A 243 -9.37 -9.23 -17.97
N THR A 244 -10.31 -10.07 -17.52
CA THR A 244 -11.38 -9.63 -16.63
C THR A 244 -11.17 -10.02 -15.18
N TYR A 245 -11.54 -9.13 -14.28
CA TYR A 245 -11.69 -9.31 -12.83
C TYR A 245 -13.03 -9.99 -12.49
N GLN A 246 -13.25 -11.18 -13.06
CA GLN A 246 -14.40 -12.02 -12.72
C GLN A 246 -13.98 -13.49 -12.71
N SER A 247 -14.71 -14.31 -11.97
CA SER A 247 -14.52 -15.75 -11.92
C SER A 247 -15.73 -16.47 -12.54
N PRO A 248 -15.56 -17.24 -13.65
CA PRO A 248 -14.29 -17.57 -14.30
C PRO A 248 -13.69 -16.40 -15.09
N MET A 249 -12.35 -16.36 -15.18
CA MET A 249 -11.62 -15.36 -15.96
C MET A 249 -12.09 -15.37 -17.40
N THR A 250 -12.25 -14.19 -17.99
CA THR A 250 -12.44 -14.04 -19.43
C THR A 250 -11.39 -13.13 -20.03
N VAL A 251 -11.10 -13.34 -21.31
CA VAL A 251 -10.21 -12.50 -22.12
C VAL A 251 -10.98 -12.02 -23.34
N VAL A 252 -11.13 -10.71 -23.48
CA VAL A 252 -11.73 -10.06 -24.64
C VAL A 252 -10.61 -9.70 -25.61
N ILE A 253 -10.77 -10.09 -26.88
CA ILE A 253 -9.77 -9.83 -27.92
C ILE A 253 -10.28 -8.73 -28.85
N ILE A 254 -9.47 -7.69 -29.03
CA ILE A 254 -9.77 -6.52 -29.84
C ILE A 254 -8.83 -6.49 -31.05
N ASP A 255 -9.39 -6.29 -32.23
CA ASP A 255 -8.66 -5.92 -33.45
C ASP A 255 -8.31 -4.42 -33.39
N LEU A 256 -7.03 -4.06 -33.31
CA LEU A 256 -6.60 -2.66 -33.23
C LEU A 256 -6.60 -1.93 -34.57
N ILE A 257 -6.55 -2.67 -35.70
CA ILE A 257 -6.62 -2.10 -37.05
C ILE A 257 -8.01 -1.55 -37.29
N ASN A 258 -9.02 -2.37 -37.01
CA ASN A 258 -10.43 -2.01 -37.21
C ASN A 258 -11.09 -1.42 -35.96
N PHE A 259 -10.43 -1.49 -34.81
CA PHE A 259 -10.94 -1.12 -33.50
C PHE A 259 -12.27 -1.81 -33.15
N THR A 260 -12.31 -3.13 -33.37
CA THR A 260 -13.52 -3.96 -33.16
C THR A 260 -13.23 -5.14 -32.23
N LYS A 261 -14.19 -5.49 -31.37
CA LYS A 261 -14.17 -6.74 -30.59
C LYS A 261 -14.25 -7.95 -31.53
N GLN A 262 -13.26 -8.83 -31.49
CA GLN A 262 -13.23 -10.06 -32.28
C GLN A 262 -13.93 -11.22 -31.57
N GLU A 263 -13.49 -11.56 -30.35
CA GLU A 263 -14.02 -12.69 -29.59
C GLU A 263 -13.84 -12.52 -28.07
N THR A 264 -14.39 -13.46 -27.31
CA THR A 264 -14.24 -13.56 -25.85
C THR A 264 -14.00 -15.01 -25.47
N ILE A 265 -12.96 -15.25 -24.68
CA ILE A 265 -12.54 -16.58 -24.23
C ILE A 265 -12.76 -16.66 -22.73
N THR A 266 -13.26 -17.80 -22.24
CA THR A 266 -13.47 -18.04 -20.80
C THR A 266 -12.57 -19.17 -20.33
N PHE A 267 -11.76 -18.92 -19.31
CA PHE A 267 -10.92 -19.93 -18.68
C PHE A 267 -11.61 -20.50 -17.45
N GLN A 268 -12.16 -21.71 -17.56
CA GLN A 268 -12.97 -22.34 -16.50
C GLN A 268 -12.19 -22.62 -15.19
N ASN A 269 -10.86 -22.65 -15.25
CA ASN A 269 -9.98 -22.99 -14.14
C ASN A 269 -9.20 -21.80 -13.59
N LEU A 270 -9.48 -20.59 -14.08
CA LEU A 270 -8.84 -19.36 -13.63
C LEU A 270 -9.93 -18.44 -13.09
N SER A 271 -9.64 -17.80 -11.96
CA SER A 271 -10.55 -16.90 -11.26
C SER A 271 -10.38 -15.46 -11.72
N GLU A 272 -10.37 -14.47 -10.84
CA GLU A 272 -10.22 -13.05 -11.21
C GLU A 272 -8.79 -12.78 -11.70
N CYS A 273 -8.61 -12.08 -12.82
CA CYS A 273 -7.28 -11.70 -13.30
C CYS A 273 -6.64 -10.64 -12.40
N HIS A 274 -5.45 -10.91 -11.87
CA HIS A 274 -4.62 -10.03 -11.06
C HIS A 274 -3.30 -9.62 -11.74
N GLY A 275 -3.04 -10.15 -12.93
CA GLY A 275 -1.85 -9.79 -13.68
C GLY A 275 -1.84 -10.39 -15.06
N MET A 276 -1.20 -9.71 -16.01
CA MET A 276 -1.10 -10.20 -17.37
C MET A 276 0.21 -9.76 -18.02
N GLY A 277 0.78 -10.61 -18.86
CA GLY A 277 1.97 -10.33 -19.65
C GLY A 277 1.88 -10.93 -21.05
N ILE A 278 2.41 -10.23 -22.05
CA ILE A 278 2.44 -10.66 -23.45
C ILE A 278 3.89 -10.86 -23.88
N ASP A 279 4.29 -12.12 -24.08
CA ASP A 279 5.57 -12.50 -24.70
C ASP A 279 5.39 -12.55 -26.21
N GLU A 280 5.66 -11.42 -26.89
CA GLU A 280 5.53 -11.34 -28.35
C GLU A 280 6.51 -12.27 -29.08
N THR A 281 7.68 -12.55 -28.48
CA THR A 281 8.74 -13.36 -29.11
C THR A 281 8.30 -14.81 -29.23
N ASN A 282 7.65 -15.34 -28.20
CA ASN A 282 7.16 -16.72 -28.16
C ASN A 282 5.67 -16.84 -28.55
N GLU A 283 5.00 -15.72 -28.83
CA GLU A 283 3.57 -15.66 -29.14
C GLU A 283 2.69 -16.20 -27.99
N ILE A 284 3.06 -15.87 -26.74
CA ILE A 284 2.40 -16.36 -25.52
C ILE A 284 1.82 -15.22 -24.69
N GLY A 285 0.59 -15.39 -24.20
CA GLY A 285 0.00 -14.57 -23.15
C GLY A 285 0.02 -15.31 -21.82
N TYR A 286 0.43 -14.63 -20.75
CA TYR A 286 0.41 -15.14 -19.38
C TYR A 286 -0.64 -14.36 -18.59
N PHE A 287 -1.48 -15.07 -17.84
CA PHE A 287 -2.59 -14.49 -17.06
C PHE A 287 -2.56 -15.06 -15.65
N VAL A 288 -2.38 -14.21 -14.65
CA VAL A 288 -2.33 -14.61 -13.24
C VAL A 288 -3.70 -14.37 -12.62
N ASP A 289 -4.23 -15.37 -11.94
CA ASP A 289 -5.47 -15.22 -11.19
C ASP A 289 -5.23 -14.86 -9.71
N GLN A 290 -6.27 -14.42 -9.00
CA GLN A 290 -6.18 -14.09 -7.57
C GLN A 290 -5.69 -15.25 -6.69
N ASN A 291 -5.80 -16.50 -7.14
CA ASN A 291 -5.29 -17.65 -6.39
C ASN A 291 -3.80 -17.93 -6.70
N GLY A 292 -3.15 -17.10 -7.50
CA GLY A 292 -1.79 -17.32 -7.99
C GLY A 292 -1.68 -18.47 -8.99
N VAL A 293 -2.76 -18.83 -9.67
CA VAL A 293 -2.70 -19.73 -10.82
C VAL A 293 -2.39 -18.91 -12.06
N ILE A 294 -1.34 -19.28 -12.79
CA ILE A 294 -0.96 -18.65 -14.06
C ILE A 294 -1.48 -19.48 -15.22
N GLY A 295 -2.31 -18.91 -16.08
CA GLY A 295 -2.66 -19.46 -17.38
C GLY A 295 -1.65 -19.05 -18.46
N LYS A 296 -1.19 -20.02 -19.25
CA LYS A 296 -0.36 -19.80 -20.45
C LYS A 296 -1.22 -19.97 -21.69
N MET A 297 -1.36 -18.94 -22.52
CA MET A 297 -2.20 -18.91 -23.72
C MET A 297 -1.35 -18.74 -24.97
N ASN A 298 -1.68 -19.47 -26.04
CA ASN A 298 -1.14 -19.23 -27.37
C ASN A 298 -1.87 -18.06 -28.03
N LEU A 299 -1.16 -16.99 -28.39
CA LEU A 299 -1.75 -15.77 -28.97
C LEU A 299 -2.12 -15.93 -30.45
N THR A 300 -1.52 -16.89 -31.15
CA THR A 300 -1.75 -17.12 -32.58
C THR A 300 -3.09 -17.80 -32.84
N ASN A 301 -3.46 -18.79 -32.01
CA ASN A 301 -4.75 -19.50 -32.12
C ASN A 301 -5.73 -19.20 -30.98
N ASN A 302 -5.35 -18.30 -30.07
CA ASN A 302 -6.14 -17.88 -28.93
C ASN A 302 -6.63 -19.04 -28.04
N SER A 303 -5.74 -19.99 -27.71
CA SER A 303 -6.08 -21.14 -26.85
C SER A 303 -5.24 -21.22 -25.59
N LEU A 304 -5.84 -21.64 -24.47
CA LEU A 304 -5.10 -21.97 -23.25
C LEU A 304 -4.24 -23.21 -23.50
N ILE A 305 -2.94 -23.09 -23.30
CA ILE A 305 -1.94 -24.16 -23.44
C ILE A 305 -1.83 -24.93 -22.13
N ASP A 306 -1.59 -24.22 -21.03
CA ASP A 306 -1.28 -24.82 -19.72
C ASP A 306 -1.65 -23.89 -18.56
N THR A 307 -1.62 -24.42 -17.34
CA THR A 307 -1.80 -23.67 -16.09
C THR A 307 -0.75 -24.07 -15.07
N LEU A 308 -0.12 -23.10 -14.42
CA LEU A 308 0.84 -23.29 -13.34
C LEU A 308 0.26 -22.78 -12.03
N ASN A 309 0.18 -23.63 -10.99
CA ASN A 309 -0.22 -23.18 -9.66
C ASN A 309 1.04 -22.73 -8.90
N THR A 310 1.14 -21.43 -8.60
CA THR A 310 2.32 -20.85 -7.92
C THR A 310 2.18 -20.90 -6.41
N THR A 311 0.94 -20.90 -5.90
CA THR A 311 0.68 -20.86 -4.47
C THR A 311 0.49 -22.29 -3.96
N ASN A 312 1.20 -22.65 -2.90
CA ASN A 312 0.90 -23.88 -2.14
C ASN A 312 -0.41 -23.73 -1.33
N GLY A 313 -1.43 -23.05 -1.89
CA GLY A 313 -2.69 -22.73 -1.24
C GLY A 313 -2.72 -21.40 -0.48
N THR A 314 -1.75 -20.50 -0.65
CA THR A 314 -1.82 -19.13 -0.14
C THR A 314 -2.62 -18.26 -1.11
N SER A 315 -3.72 -17.68 -0.65
CA SER A 315 -4.59 -16.82 -1.47
C SER A 315 -3.93 -15.46 -1.73
N ASN A 316 -4.12 -14.93 -2.94
CA ASN A 316 -3.79 -13.58 -3.41
C ASN A 316 -2.41 -13.47 -4.07
N ALA A 317 -2.35 -13.63 -5.40
CA ALA A 317 -1.30 -12.98 -6.18
C ALA A 317 -1.74 -11.54 -6.46
N ASP A 318 -1.00 -10.56 -5.96
CA ASP A 318 -1.41 -9.15 -6.03
C ASP A 318 -0.72 -8.42 -7.17
N SER A 319 0.54 -8.78 -7.46
CA SER A 319 1.30 -8.22 -8.57
C SER A 319 2.16 -9.26 -9.26
N ILE A 320 2.47 -9.02 -10.54
CA ILE A 320 3.42 -9.83 -11.31
C ILE A 320 4.25 -8.93 -12.21
N GLY A 321 5.56 -9.16 -12.22
CA GLY A 321 6.48 -8.63 -13.22
C GLY A 321 6.92 -9.74 -14.18
N PHE A 322 7.05 -9.43 -15.47
CA PHE A 322 7.57 -10.35 -16.47
C PHE A 322 8.87 -9.83 -17.08
N ASP A 323 9.90 -10.66 -17.08
CA ASP A 323 11.13 -10.47 -17.84
C ASP A 323 11.19 -11.50 -18.96
N PHE A 324 10.64 -11.13 -20.12
CA PHE A 324 10.61 -12.01 -21.30
C PHE A 324 11.99 -12.21 -21.94
N GLU A 325 12.99 -11.36 -21.65
CA GLU A 325 14.35 -11.51 -22.18
C GLU A 325 15.05 -12.68 -21.50
N THR A 326 14.97 -12.75 -20.17
CA THR A 326 15.54 -13.86 -19.40
C THR A 326 14.58 -15.04 -19.24
N GLN A 327 13.35 -14.92 -19.76
CA GLN A 327 12.28 -15.91 -19.63
C GLN A 327 11.91 -16.17 -18.16
N LYS A 328 11.80 -15.10 -17.37
CA LYS A 328 11.42 -15.14 -15.97
C LYS A 328 10.16 -14.33 -15.68
N ALA A 329 9.43 -14.71 -14.65
CA ALA A 329 8.40 -13.87 -14.05
C ALA A 329 8.48 -13.90 -12.52
N TYR A 330 8.05 -12.81 -11.91
CA TYR A 330 8.13 -12.58 -10.48
C TYR A 330 6.75 -12.23 -9.96
N VAL A 331 6.16 -13.09 -9.14
CA VAL A 331 4.81 -12.90 -8.57
C VAL A 331 4.93 -12.52 -7.11
N ALA A 332 4.43 -11.35 -6.74
CA ALA A 332 4.21 -11.01 -5.36
C ALA A 332 2.84 -11.53 -4.92
N THR A 333 2.81 -12.20 -3.78
CA THR A 333 1.59 -12.74 -3.18
C THR A 333 1.28 -12.02 -1.88
N GLY A 334 0.01 -11.73 -1.61
CA GLY A 334 -0.50 -11.13 -0.36
C GLY A 334 -0.25 -12.00 0.88
N GLY A 335 0.28 -13.21 0.70
CA GLY A 335 0.79 -14.11 1.74
C GLY A 335 2.30 -13.98 2.01
N GLU A 336 2.86 -12.79 1.79
CA GLU A 336 4.26 -12.45 2.09
C GLU A 336 5.30 -13.26 1.28
N SER A 337 4.96 -13.63 0.05
CA SER A 337 5.86 -14.41 -0.81
C SER A 337 6.14 -13.76 -2.15
N LEU A 338 7.41 -13.70 -2.55
CA LEU A 338 7.84 -13.42 -3.92
C LEU A 338 8.20 -14.74 -4.60
N ILE A 339 7.58 -15.03 -5.74
CA ILE A 339 7.72 -16.29 -6.46
C ILE A 339 8.39 -16.01 -7.79
N GLU A 340 9.49 -16.71 -8.06
CA GLU A 340 10.19 -16.67 -9.35
C GLU A 340 9.76 -17.87 -10.20
N ILE A 341 9.50 -17.60 -11.47
CA ILE A 341 8.94 -18.56 -12.42
C ILE A 341 9.80 -18.57 -13.67
N ASP A 342 10.30 -19.74 -14.04
CA ASP A 342 10.91 -19.98 -15.35
C ASP A 342 9.78 -20.11 -16.38
N LEU A 343 9.65 -19.11 -17.26
CA LEU A 343 8.62 -19.05 -18.31
C LEU A 343 8.88 -20.05 -19.45
N SER A 344 10.14 -20.44 -19.66
CA SER A 344 10.56 -21.36 -20.70
C SER A 344 10.15 -22.80 -20.36
N LEU A 345 10.37 -23.19 -19.09
CA LEU A 345 9.94 -24.47 -18.53
C LEU A 345 8.52 -24.42 -17.99
N PHE A 346 7.97 -23.22 -17.80
CA PHE A 346 6.66 -22.95 -17.20
C PHE A 346 6.48 -23.64 -15.84
N GLN A 347 7.48 -23.44 -14.97
CA GLN A 347 7.51 -24.02 -13.63
C GLN A 347 7.99 -22.97 -12.62
N VAL A 348 7.61 -23.14 -11.37
CA VAL A 348 8.15 -22.33 -10.29
C VAL A 348 9.62 -22.71 -10.07
N GLU A 349 10.50 -21.72 -10.16
CA GLU A 349 11.94 -21.88 -9.96
C GLU A 349 12.29 -21.63 -8.48
N ASN A 350 11.74 -20.56 -7.90
CA ASN A 350 11.98 -20.18 -6.51
C ASN A 350 10.69 -19.74 -5.81
N ILE A 351 10.52 -20.12 -4.54
CA ILE A 351 9.43 -19.65 -3.68
C ILE A 351 10.02 -19.11 -2.39
N ASN A 352 9.90 -17.80 -2.20
CA ASN A 352 10.23 -17.16 -0.94
C ASN A 352 8.98 -17.14 -0.03
N THR A 353 8.81 -18.09 0.91
CA THR A 353 7.63 -18.14 1.83
C THR A 353 7.97 -17.86 3.30
N MET A 354 7.14 -17.05 4.00
CA MET A 354 7.21 -16.81 5.45
C MET A 354 6.22 -17.67 6.26
N LYS A 355 6.28 -18.99 6.07
CA LYS A 355 5.18 -19.91 6.39
C LYS A 355 4.86 -20.13 7.89
N ASP A 356 5.69 -19.67 8.82
CA ASP A 356 5.55 -20.01 10.26
C ASP A 356 5.21 -18.82 11.18
N TYR A 357 5.16 -17.60 10.64
CA TYR A 357 4.98 -16.42 11.46
C TYR A 357 4.10 -15.40 10.77
N SER A 358 2.88 -15.24 11.28
CA SER A 358 1.98 -14.18 10.81
C SER A 358 2.35 -12.85 11.46
N ASP A 359 2.25 -11.77 10.68
CA ASP A 359 2.41 -10.38 11.11
C ASP A 359 3.83 -10.03 11.63
N PRO A 360 4.88 -10.20 10.81
CA PRO A 360 6.20 -9.63 11.08
C PRO A 360 6.12 -8.12 11.14
N LYS A 361 6.60 -7.55 12.24
CA LYS A 361 6.88 -6.13 12.35
C LYS A 361 8.38 -5.93 12.35
N LEU A 362 8.89 -5.22 11.34
CA LEU A 362 10.27 -4.77 11.31
C LEU A 362 10.54 -3.97 12.60
N PHE A 363 11.49 -4.47 13.39
CA PHE A 363 11.79 -3.97 14.71
C PHE A 363 12.97 -2.98 14.68
N LEU A 364 14.01 -3.27 13.90
CA LEU A 364 15.18 -2.41 13.71
C LEU A 364 16.01 -2.86 12.50
N ILE A 365 16.67 -1.94 11.79
CA ILE A 365 17.72 -2.25 10.82
C ILE A 365 19.07 -1.74 11.36
N ASP A 366 20.08 -2.62 11.40
CA ASP A 366 21.48 -2.31 11.65
C ASP A 366 22.25 -2.40 10.34
N GLU A 367 22.21 -1.31 9.58
CA GLU A 367 22.86 -1.19 8.26
C GLU A 367 24.37 -1.46 8.33
N SER A 368 25.00 -1.11 9.46
CA SER A 368 26.46 -1.23 9.64
C SER A 368 26.92 -2.68 9.66
N ASN A 369 26.05 -3.60 10.09
CA ASN A 369 26.33 -5.02 10.16
C ASN A 369 25.55 -5.84 9.14
N GLN A 370 24.74 -5.20 8.29
CA GLN A 370 23.82 -5.87 7.37
C GLN A 370 22.88 -6.82 8.13
N ILE A 371 22.17 -6.30 9.15
CA ILE A 371 21.26 -7.11 9.96
C ILE A 371 19.92 -6.39 10.11
N ALA A 372 18.82 -7.12 9.93
CA ALA A 372 17.50 -6.66 10.32
C ALA A 372 16.99 -7.46 11.50
N TYR A 373 16.18 -6.82 12.32
CA TYR A 373 15.55 -7.42 13.47
C TYR A 373 14.05 -7.37 13.26
N PHE A 374 13.36 -8.50 13.41
CA PHE A 374 11.91 -8.60 13.21
C PHE A 374 11.24 -9.16 14.45
N GLN A 375 10.10 -8.60 14.85
CA GLN A 375 9.26 -9.15 15.90
C GLN A 375 8.01 -9.77 15.26
N PHE A 376 7.55 -10.89 15.81
CA PHE A 376 6.27 -11.49 15.42
C PHE A 376 5.29 -11.52 16.59
N LEU A 377 4.09 -10.97 16.38
CA LEU A 377 3.10 -10.75 17.44
C LEU A 377 2.38 -12.03 17.90
N ASN A 378 2.39 -13.08 17.08
CA ASN A 378 1.32 -14.07 17.13
C ASN A 378 1.65 -15.36 17.90
N SER A 379 2.87 -15.55 18.40
CA SER A 379 3.17 -16.80 19.13
C SER A 379 4.20 -16.79 20.26
N SER A 380 5.21 -15.91 20.37
CA SER A 380 6.09 -15.92 21.58
C SER A 380 6.93 -14.67 21.89
N ASN A 381 6.63 -13.47 21.37
CA ASN A 381 7.51 -12.28 21.55
C ASN A 381 8.97 -12.57 21.17
N ILE A 382 9.15 -13.24 20.04
CA ILE A 382 10.46 -13.58 19.52
C ILE A 382 10.92 -12.39 18.68
N ILE A 383 12.11 -11.89 18.99
CA ILE A 383 12.86 -11.01 18.10
C ILE A 383 13.78 -11.91 17.29
N PHE A 384 13.69 -11.87 15.98
CA PHE A 384 14.58 -12.56 15.08
C PHE A 384 15.68 -11.61 14.65
N LYS A 385 16.90 -12.11 14.61
CA LYS A 385 18.06 -11.47 13.99
C LYS A 385 18.23 -12.08 12.61
N PHE A 386 17.98 -11.28 11.58
CA PHE A 386 18.12 -11.64 10.19
C PHE A 386 19.41 -11.07 9.63
N ASP A 387 20.21 -11.91 8.99
CA ASP A 387 21.31 -11.44 8.14
C ASP A 387 20.69 -10.81 6.90
N LEU A 388 21.06 -9.59 6.54
CA LEU A 388 20.56 -8.95 5.32
C LEU A 388 21.24 -9.49 4.07
N GLU A 389 22.47 -10.00 4.17
CA GLU A 389 23.20 -10.59 3.04
C GLU A 389 22.74 -12.03 2.75
N SER A 390 22.47 -12.84 3.78
CA SER A 390 22.06 -14.23 3.60
C SER A 390 20.55 -14.44 3.75
N LEU A 391 19.81 -13.44 4.26
CA LEU A 391 18.38 -13.48 4.62
C LEU A 391 17.96 -14.72 5.41
N GLN A 392 18.89 -15.24 6.21
CA GLN A 392 18.64 -16.30 7.17
C GLN A 392 18.42 -15.69 8.53
N ILE A 393 17.57 -16.35 9.31
CA ILE A 393 17.55 -16.16 10.76
C ILE A 393 18.93 -16.62 11.27
N ILE A 394 19.76 -15.65 11.63
CA ILE A 394 21.05 -15.93 12.29
C ILE A 394 20.77 -16.39 13.72
N ASP A 395 19.81 -15.75 14.36
CA ASP A 395 19.49 -15.98 15.76
C ASP A 395 18.06 -15.54 16.08
N ASN A 396 17.53 -16.04 17.19
CA ASN A 396 16.23 -15.61 17.71
C ASN A 396 16.28 -15.48 19.23
N LEU A 397 15.58 -14.47 19.73
CA LEU A 397 15.58 -14.12 21.14
C LEU A 397 14.15 -13.99 21.62
N THR A 398 13.73 -14.94 22.45
CA THR A 398 12.43 -14.89 23.13
C THR A 398 12.53 -13.96 24.32
N SER A 399 11.75 -12.88 24.34
CA SER A 399 11.63 -12.09 25.58
C SER A 399 10.82 -12.83 26.62
N ILE A 400 11.13 -12.54 27.88
CA ILE A 400 10.41 -13.09 29.03
C ILE A 400 9.08 -12.36 29.31
N TYR A 401 8.80 -11.23 28.65
CA TYR A 401 7.54 -10.51 28.79
C TYR A 401 6.73 -10.47 27.49
N GLN A 402 5.40 -10.44 27.65
CA GLN A 402 4.50 -10.09 26.56
C GLN A 402 4.62 -8.61 26.26
N PHE A 403 5.10 -8.26 25.07
CA PHE A 403 5.17 -6.88 24.61
C PHE A 403 3.91 -6.55 23.80
N ASN A 404 3.21 -5.51 24.21
CA ASN A 404 2.62 -4.59 23.25
C ASN A 404 3.55 -3.38 23.30
N PHE A 405 4.41 -3.19 22.31
CA PHE A 405 5.41 -2.14 22.38
C PHE A 405 4.78 -0.75 22.45
N GLY A 406 5.27 0.04 23.41
CA GLY A 406 5.50 1.47 23.23
C GLY A 406 6.89 1.68 22.61
N GLU A 407 7.15 2.92 22.18
CA GLU A 407 8.31 3.45 21.42
C GLU A 407 9.69 2.82 21.73
N ILE A 408 10.61 2.87 20.75
CA ILE A 408 11.95 2.25 20.80
C ILE A 408 13.02 3.35 20.79
N GLY A 409 14.10 3.17 21.56
CA GLY A 409 15.31 4.02 21.48
C GLY A 409 16.57 3.21 21.19
N LEU A 410 17.45 3.71 20.32
CA LEU A 410 18.74 3.11 19.96
C LEU A 410 19.90 3.97 20.48
N LEU A 411 20.83 3.38 21.24
CA LEU A 411 22.07 4.07 21.62
C LEU A 411 23.25 3.08 21.64
N ASN A 412 24.31 3.38 20.88
CA ASN A 412 25.54 2.58 20.87
C ASN A 412 25.31 1.07 20.65
N GLN A 413 24.47 0.70 19.67
CA GLN A 413 24.08 -0.70 19.39
C GLN A 413 23.33 -1.41 20.54
N ILE A 414 22.73 -0.63 21.44
CA ILE A 414 21.83 -1.14 22.47
C ILE A 414 20.44 -0.59 22.19
N VAL A 415 19.49 -1.50 22.05
CA VAL A 415 18.07 -1.17 21.93
C VAL A 415 17.43 -1.24 23.30
N TYR A 416 16.70 -0.20 23.66
CA TYR A 416 15.95 -0.13 24.90
C TYR A 416 14.49 -0.46 24.62
N LEU A 417 14.00 -1.47 25.32
CA LEU A 417 12.67 -2.02 25.14
C LEU A 417 11.81 -1.71 26.34
N PHE A 418 10.59 -1.23 26.08
CA PHE A 418 9.63 -0.78 27.08
C PHE A 418 8.39 -1.65 27.07
N PRO A 419 8.43 -2.85 27.68
CA PRO A 419 7.23 -3.65 27.87
C PRO A 419 6.21 -2.86 28.68
N ASN A 420 5.04 -2.64 28.07
CA ASN A 420 3.88 -2.12 28.78
C ASN A 420 3.31 -3.21 29.69
N SER A 421 3.99 -3.45 30.82
CA SER A 421 3.57 -4.44 31.79
C SER A 421 2.59 -3.80 32.79
N LEU A 422 1.52 -4.51 33.14
CA LEU A 422 0.56 -4.03 34.15
C LEU A 422 1.20 -3.74 35.53
N ASN A 423 2.41 -4.27 35.78
CA ASN A 423 3.08 -4.34 37.08
C ASN A 423 4.32 -3.44 37.22
N GLY A 424 4.53 -2.50 36.30
CA GLY A 424 5.59 -1.50 36.43
C GLY A 424 6.37 -1.23 35.15
N LEU A 425 7.26 -0.24 35.25
CA LEU A 425 8.17 0.14 34.18
C LEU A 425 9.39 -0.77 34.24
N ASN A 426 9.45 -1.74 33.33
CA ASN A 426 10.66 -2.51 33.06
C ASN A 426 11.31 -1.92 31.81
N ILE A 427 12.63 -1.75 31.85
CA ILE A 427 13.42 -1.49 30.65
C ILE A 427 14.30 -2.70 30.41
N GLU A 428 14.15 -3.34 29.25
CA GLU A 428 15.08 -4.38 28.81
C GLU A 428 16.11 -3.76 27.87
N LYS A 429 17.39 -4.09 28.09
CA LYS A 429 18.45 -3.75 27.14
C LYS A 429 18.69 -4.93 26.23
N LEU A 430 18.47 -4.76 24.93
CA LEU A 430 18.94 -5.69 23.91
C LEU A 430 20.28 -5.19 23.38
N ASN A 431 21.34 -5.96 23.60
CA ASN A 431 22.62 -5.68 22.96
C ASN A 431 22.64 -6.34 21.58
N LEU A 432 22.77 -5.55 20.52
CA LEU A 432 22.69 -6.03 19.13
C LEU A 432 23.91 -6.88 18.73
N SER A 433 25.09 -6.52 19.25
CA SER A 433 26.36 -7.20 18.95
C SER A 433 26.37 -8.64 19.49
N THR A 434 25.85 -8.85 20.70
CA THR A 434 25.76 -10.19 21.32
C THR A 434 24.40 -10.84 21.15
N PHE A 435 23.43 -10.11 20.59
CA PHE A 435 22.03 -10.48 20.46
C PHE A 435 21.42 -11.09 21.73
N SER A 436 21.64 -10.44 22.85
CA SER A 436 21.24 -10.94 24.17
C SER A 436 20.66 -9.83 25.03
N PHE A 437 19.66 -10.15 25.86
CA PHE A 437 19.20 -9.25 26.90
C PHE A 437 20.25 -9.06 28.00
N GLN A 438 20.62 -7.82 28.31
CA GLN A 438 21.66 -7.49 29.31
C GLN A 438 21.10 -7.20 30.71
N GLY A 439 19.81 -7.44 30.92
CA GLY A 439 19.16 -7.31 32.21
C GLY A 439 17.87 -6.51 32.14
N ILE A 440 17.11 -6.62 33.21
CA ILE A 440 15.86 -5.89 33.45
C ILE A 440 16.10 -5.04 34.67
N ASN A 441 15.90 -3.74 34.52
CA ASN A 441 15.70 -2.89 35.68
C ASN A 441 14.21 -2.57 35.77
N GLN A 442 13.60 -3.04 36.85
CA GLN A 442 12.31 -2.53 37.29
C GLN A 442 12.58 -1.16 37.90
N ILE A 443 12.26 -0.12 37.15
CA ILE A 443 12.59 1.26 37.53
C ILE A 443 11.49 1.84 38.42
N HIS A 444 10.25 1.41 38.21
CA HIS A 444 9.13 1.90 39.01
C HIS A 444 8.02 0.85 39.17
N ASN A 445 7.56 0.67 40.40
CA ASN A 445 6.48 -0.25 40.73
C ASN A 445 5.12 0.45 40.56
N ASN A 446 4.16 -0.23 39.91
CA ASN A 446 2.75 0.17 39.80
C ASN A 446 2.46 1.48 39.06
N GLY A 447 2.53 1.46 37.73
CA GLY A 447 2.08 2.58 36.92
C GLY A 447 1.98 2.24 35.45
N THR A 448 1.50 3.20 34.67
CA THR A 448 1.27 3.04 33.23
C THR A 448 2.08 4.09 32.49
N ILE A 449 2.86 3.68 31.50
CA ILE A 449 3.58 4.60 30.61
C ILE A 449 2.58 5.33 29.74
N LYS A 450 2.80 6.63 29.54
CA LYS A 450 1.91 7.53 28.79
C LYS A 450 2.59 8.21 27.61
N GLY A 451 3.91 8.27 27.62
CA GLY A 451 4.74 8.74 26.52
C GLY A 451 6.20 8.50 26.88
N ILE A 452 7.04 8.30 25.87
CA ILE A 452 8.47 8.14 26.03
C ILE A 452 9.14 9.09 25.06
N ASP A 453 10.29 9.61 25.45
CA ASP A 453 11.13 10.34 24.52
C ASP A 453 12.60 10.17 24.86
N PHE A 454 13.47 10.15 23.86
CA PHE A 454 14.87 9.81 23.99
C PHE A 454 15.78 10.91 23.45
N ASN A 455 16.56 11.52 24.35
CA ASN A 455 17.65 12.39 23.97
C ASN A 455 18.93 11.56 23.76
N GLU A 456 19.21 11.23 22.50
CA GLU A 456 20.36 10.40 22.12
C GLU A 456 21.68 11.03 22.54
N GLU A 457 21.86 12.34 22.31
CA GLU A 457 23.11 13.07 22.57
C GLU A 457 23.53 12.99 24.04
N LYS A 458 22.55 13.07 24.96
CA LYS A 458 22.79 13.02 26.41
C LYS A 458 22.72 11.59 26.96
N GLY A 459 22.22 10.63 26.18
CA GLY A 459 21.88 9.30 26.66
C GLY A 459 20.85 9.35 27.79
N ILE A 460 19.85 10.23 27.67
CA ILE A 460 18.79 10.39 28.66
C ILE A 460 17.46 10.06 28.03
N LEU A 461 16.73 9.17 28.68
CA LEU A 461 15.36 8.83 28.35
C LEU A 461 14.41 9.51 29.31
N TYR A 462 13.33 10.06 28.78
CA TYR A 462 12.27 10.71 29.51
C TYR A 462 11.03 9.85 29.39
N ILE A 463 10.43 9.52 30.52
CA ILE A 463 9.23 8.68 30.53
C ILE A 463 8.13 9.42 31.27
N GLY A 464 7.03 9.66 30.56
CA GLY A 464 5.75 10.01 31.12
C GLY A 464 5.10 8.82 31.78
N TYR A 465 4.88 8.91 33.08
CA TYR A 465 4.44 7.77 33.87
C TYR A 465 3.27 8.18 34.76
N LEU A 466 2.17 7.42 34.71
CA LEU A 466 1.08 7.51 35.68
C LEU A 466 1.34 6.55 36.83
N ASN A 467 1.67 7.07 38.01
CA ASN A 467 1.84 6.27 39.22
C ASN A 467 0.47 5.87 39.77
N LYS A 468 0.14 4.57 39.74
CA LYS A 468 -1.18 4.05 40.16
C LYS A 468 -1.44 4.20 41.66
N ASN A 469 -0.39 4.36 42.48
CA ASN A 469 -0.55 4.38 43.94
C ASN A 469 -1.05 5.73 44.44
N ASN A 470 -0.62 6.82 43.82
CA ASN A 470 -1.00 8.19 44.19
C ASN A 470 -1.79 8.91 43.08
N LEU A 471 -1.94 8.29 41.90
CA LEU A 471 -2.52 8.90 40.68
C LEU A 471 -1.78 10.17 40.24
N ASN A 472 -0.51 10.28 40.64
CA ASN A 472 0.33 11.38 40.21
C ASN A 472 1.04 10.99 38.93
N TYR A 473 1.18 12.00 38.10
CA TYR A 473 1.90 11.90 36.88
C TYR A 473 3.35 12.32 37.12
N GLU A 474 4.27 11.52 36.64
CA GLU A 474 5.70 11.67 36.88
C GLU A 474 6.41 11.72 35.53
N ILE A 475 7.40 12.60 35.41
CA ILE A 475 8.40 12.49 34.36
C ILE A 475 9.67 11.97 34.99
N ILE A 476 10.08 10.79 34.54
CA ILE A 476 11.28 10.12 35.01
C ILE A 476 12.37 10.34 33.96
N GLN A 477 13.46 10.98 34.36
CA GLN A 477 14.70 11.02 33.58
C GLN A 477 15.53 9.79 33.93
N ILE A 478 15.90 9.00 32.92
CA ILE A 478 16.67 7.78 33.09
C ILE A 478 17.94 7.93 32.28
N ASN A 479 19.09 7.79 32.94
CA ASN A 479 20.35 7.65 32.24
C ASN A 479 20.35 6.26 31.59
N VAL A 480 20.30 6.17 30.27
CA VAL A 480 20.15 4.86 29.61
C VAL A 480 21.42 4.03 29.69
N THR A 481 22.59 4.64 29.87
CA THR A 481 23.88 3.93 29.98
C THR A 481 23.90 3.04 31.21
N ASN A 482 23.47 3.52 32.38
CA ASN A 482 23.48 2.76 33.63
C ASN A 482 22.07 2.37 34.13
N LEU A 483 21.00 2.81 33.45
CA LEU A 483 19.58 2.66 33.84
C LEU A 483 19.25 3.20 35.22
N SER A 484 19.98 4.20 35.69
CA SER A 484 19.64 4.90 36.93
C SER A 484 18.67 6.05 36.66
N ILE A 485 17.68 6.22 37.51
CA ILE A 485 16.86 7.45 37.55
C ILE A 485 17.80 8.61 37.89
N ILE A 486 17.91 9.58 36.99
CA ILE A 486 18.66 10.82 37.20
C ILE A 486 17.81 11.78 38.03
N ASN A 487 16.55 11.93 37.63
CA ASN A 487 15.60 12.85 38.23
C ASN A 487 14.18 12.30 38.09
N ASN A 488 13.32 12.62 39.05
CA ASN A 488 11.90 12.34 38.99
C ASN A 488 11.17 13.61 39.45
N SER A 489 10.23 14.08 38.65
CA SER A 489 9.38 15.22 38.99
C SER A 489 7.93 14.81 38.87
N SER A 490 7.16 15.01 39.95
CA SER A 490 5.73 14.77 39.99
C SER A 490 4.97 16.04 39.60
N PHE A 491 4.01 15.89 38.68
CA PHE A 491 3.19 16.96 38.13
C PHE A 491 1.74 16.78 38.56
N GLY A 492 1.41 17.37 39.72
CA GLY A 492 0.05 17.44 40.25
C GLY A 492 -0.58 16.08 40.64
N ASN A 493 -1.64 16.16 41.44
CA ASN A 493 -2.56 15.05 41.62
C ASN A 493 -3.66 15.21 40.57
N GLU A 494 -4.21 14.10 40.05
CA GLU A 494 -5.38 14.10 39.16
C GLU A 494 -5.15 14.66 37.75
N THR A 495 -3.96 14.56 37.16
CA THR A 495 -3.77 14.89 35.74
C THR A 495 -4.14 13.70 34.84
N ASN A 496 -4.08 13.82 33.52
CA ASN A 496 -4.30 12.77 32.54
C ASN A 496 -3.40 13.05 31.34
N PHE A 497 -2.24 12.40 31.26
CA PHE A 497 -1.32 12.60 30.13
C PHE A 497 -1.93 12.11 28.84
N ILE A 498 -1.80 12.98 27.84
CA ILE A 498 -2.25 12.71 26.47
C ILE A 498 -1.02 12.47 25.59
N ASN A 499 0.03 13.30 25.74
CA ASN A 499 1.24 13.16 24.94
C ASN A 499 2.46 13.83 25.61
N ILE A 500 3.67 13.35 25.30
CA ILE A 500 4.96 13.91 25.70
C ILE A 500 5.81 14.07 24.45
N ASN A 501 6.38 15.26 24.22
CA ASN A 501 7.27 15.49 23.08
C ASN A 501 8.45 16.41 23.47
N ILE A 502 9.67 15.96 23.25
CA ILE A 502 10.97 16.62 23.40
C ILE A 502 11.47 16.95 22.00
N ASP A 503 10.87 17.96 21.39
CA ASP A 503 11.40 18.48 20.13
C ASP A 503 11.62 20.00 20.25
N ASP A 504 12.56 20.38 21.11
CA ASP A 504 13.20 21.69 21.01
C ASP A 504 14.59 21.49 20.41
N ILE A 505 14.91 22.21 19.33
CA ILE A 505 16.22 22.26 18.65
C ILE A 505 17.38 22.47 19.64
N SER A 506 17.12 23.09 20.79
CA SER A 506 18.11 23.31 21.85
C SER A 506 18.38 22.10 22.75
N ASN A 507 17.55 21.06 22.72
CA ASN A 507 17.58 19.94 23.67
C ASN A 507 17.49 20.39 25.15
N GLU A 508 16.96 21.59 25.42
CA GLU A 508 16.87 22.19 26.76
C GLU A 508 15.46 22.08 27.37
N TYR A 509 14.43 21.82 26.56
CA TYR A 509 13.03 21.84 26.99
C TYR A 509 12.28 20.58 26.56
N LEU A 510 11.31 20.19 27.39
CA LEU A 510 10.30 19.17 27.12
C LEU A 510 8.94 19.85 27.09
N TYR A 511 8.10 19.53 26.11
CA TYR A 511 6.72 20.00 26.07
C TYR A 511 5.77 18.85 26.45
N LEU A 512 4.90 19.14 27.40
CA LEU A 512 4.02 18.15 28.02
C LEU A 512 2.57 18.55 27.85
N LEU A 513 1.78 17.71 27.17
CA LEU A 513 0.34 17.91 27.02
C LEU A 513 -0.42 16.97 27.95
N TYR A 514 -1.22 17.54 28.84
CA TYR A 514 -2.01 16.79 29.81
C TYR A 514 -3.38 17.42 30.03
N SER A 515 -4.37 16.62 30.42
CA SER A 515 -5.61 17.15 31.02
C SER A 515 -5.52 17.12 32.53
N ASN A 516 -6.25 17.96 33.24
CA ASN A 516 -6.48 17.83 34.67
C ASN A 516 -7.90 17.32 34.88
N ILE A 517 -8.04 16.21 35.58
CA ILE A 517 -9.31 15.54 35.84
C ILE A 517 -10.21 16.41 36.73
N SER A 518 -9.62 17.22 37.63
CA SER A 518 -10.39 18.02 38.59
C SER A 518 -11.13 19.20 37.96
N ASP A 519 -10.56 19.81 36.92
CA ASP A 519 -11.12 20.98 36.22
C ASP A 519 -11.53 20.66 34.77
N SER A 520 -11.17 19.48 34.25
CA SER A 520 -11.37 19.08 32.84
C SER A 520 -10.64 19.95 31.81
N ASN A 521 -9.71 20.81 32.25
CA ASN A 521 -8.90 21.63 31.37
C ASN A 521 -7.70 20.85 30.83
N TYR A 522 -7.18 21.31 29.70
CA TYR A 522 -5.96 20.79 29.12
C TYR A 522 -4.82 21.78 29.35
N TYR A 523 -3.61 21.27 29.41
CA TYR A 523 -2.42 22.03 29.75
C TYR A 523 -1.29 21.64 28.83
N LEU A 524 -0.66 22.64 28.21
CA LEU A 524 0.64 22.48 27.55
C LEU A 524 1.70 23.12 28.44
N SER A 525 2.57 22.30 29.05
CA SER A 525 3.68 22.78 29.88
C SER A 525 5.00 22.71 29.14
N LYS A 526 5.77 23.80 29.16
CA LYS A 526 7.19 23.83 28.79
C LYS A 526 8.02 23.58 30.03
N ILE A 527 8.77 22.49 30.03
CA ILE A 527 9.57 22.01 31.16
C ILE A 527 11.04 22.19 30.83
N ASN A 528 11.79 22.84 31.71
CA ASN A 528 13.24 22.96 31.54
C ASN A 528 13.92 21.66 31.99
N LEU A 529 14.62 21.00 31.07
CA LEU A 529 15.22 19.69 31.32
C LEU A 529 16.37 19.70 32.34
N SER A 530 17.01 20.86 32.57
CA SER A 530 18.13 20.97 33.52
C SER A 530 17.70 20.90 34.98
N ASN A 531 16.46 21.31 35.30
CA ASN A 531 15.94 21.35 36.66
C ASN A 531 14.56 20.71 36.80
N MET A 532 13.97 20.23 35.70
CA MET A 532 12.64 19.61 35.60
C MET A 532 11.49 20.46 36.12
N ASN A 533 11.67 21.79 36.15
CA ASN A 533 10.60 22.71 36.53
C ASN A 533 9.78 23.12 35.29
N ILE A 534 8.47 23.24 35.47
CA ILE A 534 7.61 23.97 34.53
C ILE A 534 8.06 25.42 34.54
N ILE A 535 8.55 25.90 33.40
CA ILE A 535 8.93 27.31 33.24
C ILE A 535 7.81 28.15 32.64
N ASN A 536 6.91 27.52 31.89
CA ASN A 536 5.72 28.14 31.36
C ASN A 536 4.67 27.05 31.14
N TYR A 537 3.39 27.41 31.29
CA TYR A 537 2.31 26.53 30.91
C TYR A 537 1.20 27.34 30.27
N PHE A 538 0.45 26.65 29.43
CA PHE A 538 -0.71 27.18 28.78
C PHE A 538 -1.94 26.37 29.22
N ASP A 539 -2.98 27.05 29.71
CA ASP A 539 -4.25 26.45 30.15
C ASP A 539 -5.29 26.62 29.03
N PHE A 540 -5.79 25.50 28.52
CA PHE A 540 -6.89 25.46 27.57
C PHE A 540 -8.20 25.27 28.35
N GLU A 541 -8.86 26.38 28.66
CA GLU A 541 -10.17 26.35 29.32
C GLU A 541 -11.19 25.58 28.45
N ASP A 542 -11.94 24.64 29.08
CA ASP A 542 -13.19 24.05 28.59
C ASP A 542 -13.18 23.32 27.23
N THR A 543 -12.03 22.86 26.73
CA THR A 543 -11.96 22.21 25.40
C THR A 543 -11.26 20.86 25.41
N PHE A 544 -12.01 19.81 25.07
CA PHE A 544 -11.47 18.47 24.85
C PHE A 544 -10.66 18.46 23.56
N PHE A 545 -9.40 18.03 23.55
CA PHE A 545 -8.59 17.90 22.33
C PHE A 545 -8.55 16.45 21.88
N GLU A 546 -8.84 16.19 20.61
CA GLU A 546 -8.72 14.84 20.03
C GLU A 546 -7.39 14.62 19.31
N TYR A 547 -6.79 15.68 18.74
CA TYR A 547 -5.61 15.56 17.89
C TYR A 547 -4.60 16.69 18.10
N PHE A 548 -3.33 16.35 17.86
CA PHE A 548 -2.18 17.24 17.96
C PHE A 548 -1.21 16.90 16.82
N PHE A 549 -0.69 17.92 16.14
CA PHE A 549 0.36 17.74 15.13
C PHE A 549 1.38 18.87 15.23
N GLU A 550 2.64 18.49 15.25
CA GLU A 550 3.77 19.40 15.08
C GLU A 550 3.99 19.64 13.59
N MET A 551 4.04 20.90 13.17
CA MET A 551 4.14 21.22 11.74
C MET A 551 5.46 21.86 11.31
N ASN A 552 6.24 22.49 12.22
CA ASN A 552 7.54 23.13 11.87
C ASN A 552 8.37 23.65 13.08
N TYR A 553 8.65 22.85 14.12
CA TYR A 553 9.58 23.18 15.26
C TYR A 553 9.37 24.50 16.04
N GLN A 554 8.40 25.34 15.66
CA GLN A 554 8.16 26.68 16.18
C GLN A 554 6.73 26.84 16.68
N TYR A 555 5.81 26.00 16.23
CA TYR A 555 4.38 26.15 16.51
C TYR A 555 3.70 24.81 16.83
N PHE A 556 2.83 24.84 17.82
CA PHE A 556 1.83 23.79 18.04
C PHE A 556 0.43 24.26 17.62
N TYR A 557 -0.31 23.34 17.02
CA TYR A 557 -1.69 23.53 16.56
C TYR A 557 -2.60 22.60 17.35
N PHE A 558 -3.72 23.14 17.81
CA PHE A 558 -4.66 22.44 18.67
C PHE A 558 -6.08 22.43 18.09
N GLN A 559 -6.70 21.26 18.11
CA GLN A 559 -8.05 21.03 17.62
C GLN A 559 -8.96 20.46 18.73
N ASN A 560 -10.11 21.11 19.00
CA ASN A 560 -11.06 20.52 19.96
C ASN A 560 -11.87 19.35 19.38
N SER A 561 -12.63 18.68 20.25
CA SER A 561 -13.58 17.61 19.92
C SER A 561 -14.74 18.04 19.03
N SER A 562 -14.94 19.34 18.84
CA SER A 562 -15.85 19.87 17.81
C SER A 562 -15.13 20.16 16.49
N ASN A 563 -13.88 19.71 16.37
CA ASN A 563 -12.96 19.90 15.26
C ASN A 563 -12.68 21.35 14.87
N ASN A 564 -12.88 22.29 15.78
CA ASN A 564 -12.44 23.67 15.59
C ASN A 564 -10.94 23.77 15.90
N LEU A 565 -10.16 24.32 14.97
CA LEU A 565 -8.80 24.78 15.25
C LEU A 565 -8.92 25.96 16.23
N ILE A 566 -8.55 25.75 17.50
CA ILE A 566 -8.75 26.79 18.52
C ILE A 566 -7.54 27.71 18.59
N SER A 567 -6.32 27.19 18.43
CA SER A 567 -5.14 27.95 18.80
C SER A 567 -3.86 27.48 18.12
N ARG A 568 -3.03 28.47 17.78
CA ARG A 568 -1.64 28.32 17.37
C ARG A 568 -0.77 28.87 18.50
N ILE A 569 0.12 28.05 19.03
CA ILE A 569 1.04 28.43 20.13
C ILE A 569 2.46 28.50 19.57
N ASN A 570 3.13 29.64 19.72
CA ASN A 570 4.55 29.75 19.41
C ASN A 570 5.39 29.14 20.56
N LEU A 571 6.23 28.15 20.26
CA LEU A 571 7.02 27.40 21.26
C LEU A 571 8.12 28.21 21.93
N SER A 572 8.64 29.22 21.23
CA SER A 572 9.72 30.06 21.73
C SER A 572 9.28 30.89 22.93
N ASN A 573 8.03 31.39 22.90
CA ASN A 573 7.49 32.29 23.93
C ASN A 573 6.24 31.76 24.64
N MET A 574 5.66 30.64 24.20
CA MET A 574 4.40 30.06 24.70
C MET A 574 3.23 31.05 24.67
N ILE A 575 3.21 31.94 23.67
CA ILE A 575 2.14 32.91 23.49
C ILE A 575 1.13 32.32 22.51
N ILE A 576 -0.16 32.32 22.89
CA ILE A 576 -1.24 32.11 21.93
C ILE A 576 -1.17 33.25 20.92
N MET A 577 -1.02 32.91 19.66
CA MET A 577 -1.40 33.85 18.64
C MET A 577 -2.92 33.81 18.56
N ASN A 578 -3.57 34.78 19.22
CA ASN A 578 -5.02 35.00 19.21
C ASN A 578 -5.46 35.43 17.80
N ASP A 579 -5.33 34.53 16.86
CA ASP A 579 -6.04 34.58 15.60
C ASP A 579 -7.43 34.06 15.93
N SER A 580 -8.33 34.93 16.40
CA SER A 580 -9.70 34.58 16.72
C SER A 580 -10.47 34.26 15.43
N LEU A 581 -10.18 33.09 14.86
CA LEU A 581 -11.01 32.45 13.86
C LEU A 581 -12.26 31.96 14.58
N ASN A 582 -13.29 32.80 14.60
CA ASN A 582 -14.58 32.44 15.16
C ASN A 582 -15.30 31.48 14.18
N ILE A 583 -14.90 30.21 14.18
CA ILE A 583 -15.47 29.13 13.35
C ILE A 583 -16.71 28.52 14.06
N SER A 584 -17.37 29.26 14.96
CA SER A 584 -18.45 28.75 15.82
C SER A 584 -19.69 28.23 15.07
N SER A 585 -19.73 28.33 13.74
CA SER A 585 -20.80 27.83 12.88
C SER A 585 -20.48 26.54 12.11
N PHE A 586 -19.30 25.93 12.27
CA PHE A 586 -18.94 24.74 11.48
C PHE A 586 -18.57 23.55 12.39
N GLN A 587 -19.44 22.52 12.40
CA GLN A 587 -19.08 21.21 12.93
C GLN A 587 -18.34 20.46 11.82
N LEU A 588 -17.02 20.32 11.97
CA LEU A 588 -16.20 19.51 11.09
C LEU A 588 -16.09 18.11 11.72
N TYR A 589 -16.07 17.02 10.94
CA TYR A 589 -15.92 15.65 11.50
C TYR A 589 -14.52 15.05 11.26
N SER A 590 -13.73 15.69 10.41
CA SER A 590 -12.33 15.40 10.12
C SER A 590 -11.74 16.66 9.49
N THR A 591 -10.55 17.10 9.90
CA THR A 591 -9.90 18.23 9.25
C THR A 591 -8.49 17.90 8.81
N TYR A 592 -8.20 18.16 7.54
CA TYR A 592 -6.84 18.31 7.04
C TYR A 592 -6.49 19.80 6.99
N LEU A 593 -5.27 20.13 7.42
CA LEU A 593 -4.74 21.50 7.50
C LEU A 593 -3.52 21.60 6.60
N GLU A 594 -3.62 22.39 5.54
CA GLU A 594 -2.50 22.66 4.64
C GLU A 594 -2.05 24.11 4.82
N LEU A 595 -0.74 24.31 5.00
CA LEU A 595 -0.14 25.63 5.15
C LEU A 595 0.58 26.05 3.87
N ASN A 596 0.28 27.27 3.44
CA ASN A 596 1.10 28.03 2.50
C ASN A 596 1.71 29.24 3.23
N ASP A 597 2.73 29.87 2.65
CA ASP A 597 3.49 30.99 3.25
C ASP A 597 2.63 32.10 3.88
N ASN A 598 1.38 32.29 3.44
CA ASN A 598 0.46 33.31 3.97
C ASN A 598 -0.99 32.83 4.22
N SER A 599 -1.29 31.52 4.16
CA SER A 599 -2.66 31.03 4.35
C SER A 599 -2.74 29.63 4.96
N ILE A 600 -3.85 29.36 5.65
CA ILE A 600 -4.25 28.03 6.09
C ILE A 600 -5.45 27.58 5.24
N ASN A 601 -5.37 26.37 4.67
CA ASN A 601 -6.53 25.67 4.11
C ASN A 601 -7.05 24.69 5.16
N LEU A 602 -8.31 24.86 5.58
CA LEU A 602 -9.05 23.91 6.43
C LEU A 602 -9.96 23.08 5.54
N ILE A 603 -9.78 21.76 5.49
CA ILE A 603 -10.57 20.85 4.67
C ILE A 603 -11.35 19.91 5.59
N GLY A 604 -12.68 19.94 5.60
CA GLY A 604 -13.45 19.00 6.42
C GLY A 604 -14.92 18.81 6.04
N SER A 605 -15.55 17.78 6.63
CA SER A 605 -16.86 17.24 6.23
C SER A 605 -18.02 17.63 7.18
N PHE A 606 -19.22 17.91 6.65
CA PHE A 606 -20.44 18.31 7.41
C PHE A 606 -21.51 17.20 7.48
N PRO A 607 -22.25 17.04 8.60
CA PRO A 607 -23.32 16.05 8.69
C PRO A 607 -24.57 16.48 7.93
N ASP A 608 -25.05 15.62 7.02
CA ASP A 608 -26.44 15.67 6.54
C ASP A 608 -27.33 14.70 7.33
N SER A 609 -28.53 15.16 7.72
CA SER A 609 -29.46 14.42 8.59
C SER A 609 -30.16 13.22 7.92
N ILE A 610 -29.77 12.85 6.70
CA ILE A 610 -30.34 11.74 5.94
C ILE A 610 -29.25 11.01 5.15
N GLY A 611 -28.58 10.05 5.81
CA GLY A 611 -27.95 8.88 5.18
C GLY A 611 -26.83 9.11 4.15
N TYR A 612 -25.60 8.81 4.58
CA TYR A 612 -24.39 8.57 3.77
C TYR A 612 -24.08 9.62 2.69
N PHE A 613 -23.64 10.82 3.06
CA PHE A 613 -22.61 11.64 2.39
C PHE A 613 -22.44 12.92 3.23
N ASN A 614 -21.20 13.26 3.61
CA ASN A 614 -20.90 14.54 4.25
C ASN A 614 -20.16 15.42 3.23
N PRO A 615 -20.70 16.55 2.75
CA PRO A 615 -19.99 17.43 1.84
C PRO A 615 -18.72 17.97 2.51
N ILE A 616 -17.60 17.96 1.79
CA ILE A 616 -16.33 18.54 2.25
C ILE A 616 -16.32 20.01 1.82
N SER A 617 -16.13 20.93 2.76
CA SER A 617 -15.84 22.34 2.41
C SER A 617 -14.37 22.64 2.64
N ILE A 618 -13.79 23.44 1.74
CA ILE A 618 -12.46 24.01 1.91
C ILE A 618 -12.62 25.47 2.34
N LEU A 619 -12.07 25.77 3.50
CA LEU A 619 -12.07 27.09 4.09
C LEU A 619 -10.63 27.63 4.06
N GLN A 620 -10.37 28.60 3.19
CA GLN A 620 -9.04 29.21 3.09
C GLN A 620 -8.99 30.51 3.91
N VAL A 621 -8.03 30.62 4.82
CA VAL A 621 -7.86 31.78 5.70
C VAL A 621 -6.49 32.41 5.48
N ASN A 622 -6.45 33.74 5.30
CA ASN A 622 -5.20 34.47 5.23
C ASN A 622 -4.62 34.67 6.62
N LEU A 623 -3.39 34.20 6.84
CA LEU A 623 -2.69 34.25 8.11
C LEU A 623 -2.27 35.66 8.54
N SER A 624 -2.07 36.57 7.59
CA SER A 624 -1.64 37.95 7.88
C SER A 624 -2.80 38.88 8.24
N SER A 625 -4.01 38.58 7.75
CA SER A 625 -5.18 39.45 7.92
C SER A 625 -6.30 38.84 8.75
N ASN A 626 -6.22 37.54 9.09
CA ASN A 626 -7.30 36.77 9.74
C ASN A 626 -8.65 36.89 9.01
N GLN A 627 -8.62 37.09 7.69
CA GLN A 627 -9.81 37.12 6.85
C GLN A 627 -9.98 35.80 6.10
N LEU A 628 -11.23 35.33 6.08
CA LEU A 628 -11.69 34.26 5.19
C LEU A 628 -11.44 34.71 3.74
N ILE A 629 -10.58 34.00 3.02
CA ILE A 629 -10.29 34.27 1.61
C ILE A 629 -11.43 33.71 0.74
N SER A 630 -11.89 32.50 1.04
CA SER A 630 -12.98 31.84 0.31
C SER A 630 -13.64 30.72 1.13
N ASN A 631 -14.95 30.54 0.95
CA ASN A 631 -15.71 29.37 1.39
C ASN A 631 -16.21 28.63 0.15
N LEU A 632 -15.61 27.47 -0.14
CA LEU A 632 -16.04 26.59 -1.22
C LEU A 632 -16.94 25.50 -0.63
N SER A 633 -18.23 25.80 -0.46
CA SER A 633 -19.26 24.80 -0.18
C SER A 633 -19.84 24.31 -1.49
N THR A 634 -19.66 23.03 -1.84
CA THR A 634 -20.30 22.45 -3.03
C THR A 634 -21.74 22.04 -2.73
N GLU A 635 -22.66 23.00 -2.71
CA GLU A 635 -24.09 22.73 -2.99
C GLU A 635 -24.40 23.19 -4.41
N TYR A 636 -24.34 22.27 -5.38
CA TYR A 636 -24.93 22.49 -6.69
C TYR A 636 -26.05 21.48 -6.92
N SER A 637 -27.28 21.91 -6.66
CA SER A 637 -28.46 21.27 -7.22
C SER A 637 -28.64 21.72 -8.68
N PHE A 638 -28.75 20.73 -9.57
CA PHE A 638 -28.98 20.91 -11.00
C PHE A 638 -30.36 21.55 -11.26
N SER A 639 -30.40 22.84 -11.62
CA SER A 639 -31.23 23.33 -12.74
C SER A 639 -30.96 24.79 -13.14
N SER A 640 -30.42 24.91 -14.36
CA SER A 640 -30.52 26.03 -15.32
C SER A 640 -29.70 27.33 -15.13
N LEU A 641 -28.75 27.52 -16.05
CA LEU A 641 -28.41 28.83 -16.61
C LEU A 641 -28.08 28.67 -18.11
N ILE A 642 -29.03 29.06 -18.96
CA ILE A 642 -28.80 29.42 -20.38
C ILE A 642 -29.26 30.88 -20.53
N ASN A 643 -28.44 31.66 -21.22
CA ASN A 643 -28.47 33.12 -21.34
C ASN A 643 -29.71 33.74 -22.04
N GLU A 644 -30.00 34.96 -21.59
CA GLU A 644 -30.61 36.14 -22.26
C GLU A 644 -31.98 36.10 -22.99
N TYR A 645 -32.88 36.94 -22.46
CA TYR A 645 -33.87 37.82 -23.14
C TYR A 645 -34.81 37.24 -24.22
N ASP A 646 -36.05 36.91 -23.83
CA ASP A 646 -37.24 37.35 -24.58
C ASP A 646 -38.47 37.46 -23.64
N SER A 647 -39.03 38.66 -23.57
CA SER A 647 -40.23 39.02 -22.85
C SER A 647 -41.46 38.81 -23.72
N SER A 648 -42.05 37.62 -23.73
CA SER A 648 -43.50 37.38 -23.80
C SER A 648 -43.81 35.94 -24.19
N LYS A 649 -44.30 35.13 -23.25
CA LYS A 649 -45.42 34.18 -23.40
C LYS A 649 -45.49 33.25 -22.18
N SER A 650 -46.60 33.33 -21.47
CA SER A 650 -47.07 32.36 -20.49
C SER A 650 -47.45 31.04 -21.18
N ILE A 651 -46.92 29.91 -20.72
CA ILE A 651 -47.47 28.58 -21.02
C ILE A 651 -47.49 27.73 -19.73
N ASN A 652 -48.70 27.30 -19.37
CA ASN A 652 -49.01 26.33 -18.32
C ASN A 652 -48.53 24.93 -18.74
N TYR A 653 -48.02 24.14 -17.80
CA TYR A 653 -48.03 22.68 -17.94
C TYR A 653 -48.77 22.00 -16.78
N ILE A 654 -49.62 21.08 -17.22
CA ILE A 654 -50.55 20.23 -16.49
C ILE A 654 -49.78 19.00 -15.99
N LEU A 655 -49.93 18.68 -14.70
CA LEU A 655 -49.57 17.39 -14.13
C LEU A 655 -50.50 16.30 -14.69
N ASN A 656 -49.94 15.21 -15.21
CA ASN A 656 -50.67 13.95 -15.34
C ASN A 656 -49.80 12.78 -14.87
N ASN A 657 -50.23 12.21 -13.75
CA ASN A 657 -49.97 10.84 -13.32
C ASN A 657 -50.55 9.87 -14.34
N ASP A 658 -49.82 8.81 -14.66
CA ASP A 658 -50.39 7.47 -14.83
C ASP A 658 -49.27 6.42 -14.85
N GLN A 659 -49.14 5.68 -13.74
CA GLN A 659 -48.44 4.40 -13.70
C GLN A 659 -49.47 3.26 -13.64
N LYS A 660 -49.32 2.27 -14.52
CA LYS A 660 -49.78 0.90 -14.31
C LYS A 660 -48.71 -0.10 -14.73
N PRO A 661 -48.65 -1.28 -14.07
CA PRO A 661 -47.49 -2.16 -14.07
C PRO A 661 -47.52 -3.18 -15.21
N TYR A 662 -46.34 -3.57 -15.70
CA TYR A 662 -46.19 -4.77 -16.52
C TYR A 662 -45.88 -6.00 -15.68
N SER A 663 -46.53 -7.09 -16.05
CA SER A 663 -46.63 -8.39 -15.41
C SER A 663 -45.48 -9.35 -15.75
N LEU A 664 -45.15 -10.19 -14.76
CA LEU A 664 -44.23 -11.34 -14.81
C LEU A 664 -44.44 -12.27 -16.02
N TYR A 665 -43.33 -12.67 -16.65
CA TYR A 665 -43.24 -13.90 -17.45
C TYR A 665 -42.79 -15.07 -16.55
N GLN A 666 -43.64 -16.09 -16.44
CA GLN A 666 -43.31 -17.41 -15.89
C GLN A 666 -42.71 -18.28 -17.01
N PHE A 667 -41.52 -18.83 -16.80
CA PHE A 667 -41.02 -19.97 -17.57
C PHE A 667 -41.15 -21.25 -16.73
N ASN A 668 -41.94 -22.19 -17.24
CA ASN A 668 -41.99 -23.57 -16.76
C ASN A 668 -40.77 -24.34 -17.28
N GLN A 669 -39.93 -24.84 -16.38
CA GLN A 669 -38.88 -25.82 -16.69
C GLN A 669 -39.37 -27.23 -16.29
N PRO A 670 -39.21 -28.26 -17.14
CA PRO A 670 -39.52 -29.63 -16.78
C PRO A 670 -38.38 -30.26 -15.97
N THR A 671 -38.73 -30.96 -14.89
CA THR A 671 -37.83 -31.80 -14.09
C THR A 671 -37.18 -32.92 -14.92
N PRO A 672 -35.85 -33.12 -14.86
CA PRO A 672 -35.20 -34.26 -15.48
C PRO A 672 -35.23 -35.51 -14.58
N THR A 673 -35.49 -36.65 -15.21
CA THR A 673 -35.47 -38.02 -14.67
C THR A 673 -34.03 -38.46 -14.34
N PRO A 674 -33.80 -39.34 -13.33
CA PRO A 674 -32.44 -39.71 -12.93
C PRO A 674 -31.81 -40.68 -13.93
N THR A 675 -30.60 -40.37 -14.40
CA THR A 675 -29.73 -41.29 -15.16
C THR A 675 -28.84 -42.11 -14.21
N PRO A 676 -28.47 -43.35 -14.56
CA PRO A 676 -27.76 -44.24 -13.66
C PRO A 676 -26.28 -43.87 -13.51
N SER A 677 -25.77 -43.98 -12.28
CA SER A 677 -24.38 -43.76 -11.87
C SER A 677 -23.39 -44.53 -12.75
N PRO A 678 -22.32 -43.89 -13.28
CA PRO A 678 -21.20 -44.62 -13.84
C PRO A 678 -20.37 -45.26 -12.72
N SER A 679 -19.82 -46.44 -13.01
CA SER A 679 -18.86 -47.17 -12.16
C SER A 679 -17.55 -46.40 -11.99
N PRO A 680 -16.88 -46.49 -10.82
CA PRO A 680 -15.68 -45.70 -10.54
C PRO A 680 -14.52 -46.10 -11.45
N THR A 681 -13.99 -45.11 -12.16
CA THR A 681 -12.70 -45.19 -12.87
C THR A 681 -11.57 -45.13 -11.85
N PRO A 682 -10.53 -45.97 -11.94
CA PRO A 682 -9.42 -45.97 -10.98
C PRO A 682 -8.68 -44.62 -11.01
N SER A 683 -8.31 -44.13 -9.83
CA SER A 683 -7.59 -42.87 -9.66
C SER A 683 -6.24 -42.89 -10.37
N SER A 684 -5.76 -41.71 -10.79
CA SER A 684 -4.47 -41.49 -11.47
C SER A 684 -3.28 -42.13 -10.73
N SER A 685 -3.33 -42.19 -9.40
CA SER A 685 -2.36 -42.90 -8.55
C SER A 685 -2.29 -44.41 -8.79
N GLN A 686 -3.40 -45.06 -9.14
CA GLN A 686 -3.43 -46.50 -9.47
C GLN A 686 -2.91 -46.79 -10.87
N GLN A 687 -3.05 -45.85 -11.82
CA GLN A 687 -2.50 -45.98 -13.17
C GLN A 687 -0.97 -45.85 -13.18
N ILE A 688 -0.40 -44.98 -12.34
CA ILE A 688 1.06 -44.81 -12.20
C ILE A 688 1.71 -46.06 -11.60
N LEU A 689 1.12 -46.63 -10.54
CA LEU A 689 1.59 -47.87 -9.92
C LEU A 689 1.54 -49.06 -10.90
N PHE A 690 0.53 -49.12 -11.76
CA PHE A 690 0.39 -50.18 -12.75
C PHE A 690 1.45 -50.05 -13.88
N SER A 691 1.74 -48.84 -14.34
CA SER A 691 2.80 -48.58 -15.33
C SER A 691 4.20 -48.88 -14.80
N ILE A 692 4.49 -48.52 -13.54
CA ILE A 692 5.77 -48.83 -12.88
C ILE A 692 5.96 -50.34 -12.74
N LEU A 693 4.90 -51.08 -12.38
CA LEU A 693 4.95 -52.53 -12.25
C LEU A 693 5.21 -53.21 -13.61
N ILE A 694 4.57 -52.73 -14.68
CA ILE A 694 4.78 -53.25 -16.04
C ILE A 694 6.22 -52.99 -16.52
N TYR A 695 6.75 -51.78 -16.31
CA TYR A 695 8.14 -51.46 -16.69
C TYR A 695 9.16 -52.30 -15.92
N THR A 696 8.92 -52.54 -14.63
CA THR A 696 9.80 -53.37 -13.79
C THR A 696 9.81 -54.82 -14.25
N ILE A 697 8.65 -55.37 -14.63
CA ILE A 697 8.53 -56.74 -15.15
C ILE A 697 9.21 -56.87 -16.52
N ILE A 698 9.08 -55.87 -17.40
CA ILE A 698 9.72 -55.88 -18.73
C ILE A 698 11.25 -55.82 -18.60
N ILE A 699 11.77 -54.97 -17.72
CA ILE A 699 13.22 -54.84 -17.51
C ILE A 699 13.79 -56.12 -16.90
N PHE A 700 13.12 -56.73 -15.92
CA PHE A 700 13.56 -58.01 -15.35
C PHE A 700 13.39 -59.21 -16.29
N GLY A 701 12.47 -59.13 -17.26
CA GLY A 701 12.32 -60.17 -18.30
C GLY A 701 13.36 -60.09 -19.41
N LEU A 702 14.05 -58.95 -19.56
CA LEU A 702 15.09 -58.71 -20.57
C LEU A 702 16.52 -58.94 -20.05
N PHE A 703 16.70 -59.10 -18.74
CA PHE A 703 17.95 -59.49 -18.08
C PHE A 703 17.96 -60.98 -17.72
#